data_AF-A0A3M7AHA7-F1
#
_entry.id   AF-A0A3M7AHA7-F1
#
_cell.length_a   1.000
_cell.length_b   1.000
_cell.length_c   1.000
_cell.angle_alpha   90.00
_cell.angle_beta   90.00
_cell.angle_gamma   90.00
#
_symmetry.space_group_name_H-M   'P 1'
#
loop_
_entity.id
_entity.type
_entity.pdbx_description
1 polymer ?
#
loop_
_entity_poly.entity_id
_entity_poly.type
_entity_poly.pdbx_seq_one_letter_code
_entity_poly.pdbx_strand_id
1 'polypeptide(L)'
;MKGFRQRVQEQLSRAKDREGGKLGKSKKDSSSGTASPHGGSSQSPGGSAAATPTSSTSNLADTRNKPISGPDGPAQPGPGAPQPNAPQINMPFGGQQGGYQQNAGGQSPSGGPQQGPGTPRGQGQLPPSVVVSPSAPHVPPPGAAETMPHDLAPPKAGQKSTLFDRLQATPKDTVPEGIRTPKRQHSSRFDISDQRQRELEKLPGFHEVPPNRRQELFMQKLDQCNIIFDFNDASGDMKSKEIKRLALHELLDYVAQNRQVISEPMYPRVVEMFAKNLFRPIPPPMNPQGEAFDPEEDEPVLEVAWPHIQVVYEFFLRFIESPDFNTNFAKQYIDHGFVLQLLELFDSEDPRERDFLKTTLHRIYGKFLNLRSFIRRSINNVFFQFIYETERFNGIAELLEILGSIINGFALPLKEEHKLFLTRVLIPLHKVKSLSMYHPQLAYCIVQFLEKDAALTEEVVLGLLRYWPKVNSTKEVMFLNEVEDIFEVMDPAEFAKVQEPLFNQLAKSVASPHFQVAERALYFWNNEYFCNLVSDNVDVILPIMFAPLYENSKGHWNRTIHGMVYNAMKLFMEVNPQLFDECSHEYTEQQNNAEAVKQNRQAKWDRLAALAEQMKSGANGTTAGGAGGIVAPAVQRPSTSRGNSSVGSPLREGDGDSLSQESSRRMEQLRLQDDQRGGGGGGGGGRKDQAVR
;
A
#
# COMPACT_ATOMS: atom_id res chain seq x y z
N MET A 1 -8.61 11.86 -18.08
CA MET A 1 -8.25 13.17 -17.47
C MET A 1 -9.13 14.38 -17.88
N LYS A 2 -9.49 14.62 -19.16
CA LYS A 2 -10.16 15.90 -19.57
C LYS A 2 -11.39 16.31 -18.73
N GLY A 3 -12.27 15.38 -18.35
CA GLY A 3 -13.50 15.67 -17.59
C GLY A 3 -13.33 16.09 -16.11
N PHE A 4 -12.09 16.13 -15.59
CA PHE A 4 -11.81 16.59 -14.23
C PHE A 4 -11.58 18.12 -14.20
N ARG A 5 -10.69 18.64 -15.07
CA ARG A 5 -10.44 20.10 -15.20
C ARG A 5 -11.71 20.91 -15.44
N GLN A 6 -12.65 20.38 -16.24
CA GLN A 6 -13.90 21.08 -16.56
C GLN A 6 -14.80 21.25 -15.33
N ARG A 7 -14.89 20.25 -14.44
CA ARG A 7 -15.65 20.35 -13.18
C ARG A 7 -15.04 21.33 -12.19
N VAL A 8 -13.71 21.33 -12.05
CA VAL A 8 -12.99 22.28 -11.18
C VAL A 8 -13.20 23.72 -11.67
N GLN A 9 -13.11 23.96 -12.97
CA GLN A 9 -13.29 25.29 -13.56
C GLN A 9 -14.75 25.81 -13.46
N GLU A 10 -15.73 24.90 -13.44
CA GLU A 10 -17.17 25.22 -13.29
C GLU A 10 -17.59 25.44 -11.82
N GLN A 11 -16.83 24.93 -10.85
CA GLN A 11 -16.98 25.30 -9.44
C GLN A 11 -16.32 26.65 -9.13
N LEU A 12 -15.12 26.91 -9.66
CA LEU A 12 -14.39 28.16 -9.45
C LEU A 12 -15.10 29.40 -10.04
N SER A 13 -15.86 29.25 -11.13
CA SER A 13 -16.69 30.34 -11.66
C SER A 13 -17.84 30.69 -10.70
N ARG A 14 -18.57 29.69 -10.20
CA ARG A 14 -19.74 29.87 -9.31
C ARG A 14 -19.38 30.44 -7.92
N ALA A 15 -18.13 30.32 -7.49
CA ALA A 15 -17.63 31.00 -6.30
C ALA A 15 -17.49 32.53 -6.51
N LYS A 16 -17.02 32.95 -7.70
CA LYS A 16 -16.61 34.33 -7.97
C LYS A 16 -17.78 35.32 -8.05
N ASP A 17 -18.97 34.85 -8.40
CA ASP A 17 -20.19 35.67 -8.44
C ASP A 17 -20.79 35.97 -7.05
N ARG A 18 -20.24 35.40 -5.96
CA ARG A 18 -20.84 35.48 -4.61
C ARG A 18 -20.30 36.59 -3.71
N GLU A 19 -19.11 37.12 -3.96
CA GLU A 19 -18.50 38.20 -3.16
C GLU A 19 -18.69 39.60 -3.77
N GLY A 20 -19.59 39.73 -4.75
CA GLY A 20 -19.88 40.93 -5.54
C GLY A 20 -20.64 42.07 -4.85
N GLY A 21 -20.39 42.37 -3.58
CA GLY A 21 -20.50 43.74 -3.07
C GLY A 21 -21.39 44.08 -1.87
N LYS A 22 -20.88 44.99 -1.03
CA LYS A 22 -21.63 46.04 -0.32
C LYS A 22 -20.69 47.12 0.23
N LEU A 23 -20.97 48.39 -0.10
CA LEU A 23 -20.53 49.70 0.48
C LEU A 23 -20.31 50.71 -0.67
N GLY A 24 -20.93 51.90 -0.72
CA GLY A 24 -22.03 52.44 0.09
C GLY A 24 -22.52 53.83 -0.39
N LYS A 25 -23.74 54.21 0.03
CA LYS A 25 -24.38 55.57 0.02
C LYS A 25 -24.02 56.60 -1.07
N SER A 26 -25.04 57.07 -1.83
CA SER A 26 -25.64 58.42 -1.60
C SER A 26 -26.94 58.72 -2.40
N LYS A 27 -27.72 59.70 -1.91
CA LYS A 27 -28.76 60.55 -2.55
C LYS A 27 -29.84 59.98 -3.52
N LYS A 28 -31.05 59.82 -2.96
CA LYS A 28 -32.24 60.70 -3.13
C LYS A 28 -32.97 60.85 -4.50
N ASP A 29 -34.24 60.39 -4.48
CA ASP A 29 -35.48 60.81 -5.21
C ASP A 29 -35.74 60.54 -6.73
N SER A 30 -37.05 60.31 -7.01
CA SER A 30 -37.81 60.58 -8.27
C SER A 30 -38.14 59.43 -9.26
N SER A 31 -39.29 58.77 -9.02
CA SER A 31 -40.44 58.54 -9.95
C SER A 31 -40.31 57.92 -11.37
N SER A 32 -41.32 57.09 -11.70
CA SER A 32 -41.81 56.62 -13.03
C SER A 32 -40.92 55.65 -13.85
N GLY A 33 -41.45 54.81 -14.76
CA GLY A 33 -42.85 54.44 -14.99
C GLY A 33 -43.10 53.52 -16.21
N THR A 34 -43.97 52.50 -16.04
CA THR A 34 -44.86 51.83 -17.04
C THR A 34 -44.38 51.35 -18.44
N ALA A 35 -44.78 50.10 -18.74
CA ALA A 35 -45.30 49.56 -20.02
C ALA A 35 -44.39 48.73 -20.99
N SER A 36 -45.06 47.76 -21.65
CA SER A 36 -44.58 46.78 -22.65
C SER A 36 -45.07 47.22 -24.07
N PRO A 37 -45.35 46.40 -25.15
CA PRO A 37 -45.41 44.93 -25.34
C PRO A 37 -44.94 44.35 -26.73
N HIS A 38 -45.22 43.04 -26.95
CA HIS A 38 -45.40 42.31 -28.25
C HIS A 38 -44.17 42.01 -29.15
N GLY A 39 -44.17 40.96 -30.01
CA GLY A 39 -45.11 39.81 -30.09
C GLY A 39 -45.06 38.96 -31.39
N GLY A 40 -45.42 37.66 -31.27
CA GLY A 40 -45.82 36.73 -32.36
C GLY A 40 -44.72 35.90 -33.07
N SER A 41 -44.98 34.75 -33.72
CA SER A 41 -46.04 33.72 -33.55
C SER A 41 -45.89 32.54 -34.53
N SER A 42 -46.51 31.39 -34.22
CA SER A 42 -46.63 30.12 -35.00
C SER A 42 -45.38 29.20 -34.95
N GLN A 43 -45.45 27.88 -35.23
CA GLN A 43 -46.58 27.01 -35.62
C GLN A 43 -46.47 25.58 -35.02
N SER A 44 -47.30 24.62 -35.45
CA SER A 44 -47.43 23.22 -34.96
C SER A 44 -48.16 22.38 -36.05
N PRO A 45 -48.63 21.10 -35.89
CA PRO A 45 -48.73 20.16 -34.75
C PRO A 45 -48.00 18.81 -35.01
N GLY A 46 -48.07 17.71 -34.22
CA GLY A 46 -48.73 17.30 -32.94
C GLY A 46 -48.49 15.79 -32.71
N GLY A 47 -48.77 15.13 -31.58
CA GLY A 47 -49.36 15.51 -30.29
C GLY A 47 -49.32 14.33 -29.27
N SER A 48 -50.09 14.41 -28.17
CA SER A 48 -50.18 13.46 -27.02
C SER A 48 -48.95 13.46 -26.07
N ALA A 49 -48.97 13.90 -24.80
CA ALA A 49 -49.85 13.66 -23.62
C ALA A 49 -49.43 12.40 -22.79
N ALA A 50 -49.23 12.44 -21.45
CA ALA A 50 -49.30 13.55 -20.49
C ALA A 50 -48.54 13.31 -19.15
N ALA A 51 -48.28 14.41 -18.42
CA ALA A 51 -48.19 14.60 -16.95
C ALA A 51 -47.11 13.89 -16.06
N THR A 52 -46.35 14.75 -15.38
CA THR A 52 -45.60 14.67 -14.09
C THR A 52 -46.47 14.30 -12.86
N PRO A 53 -45.97 13.97 -11.62
CA PRO A 53 -44.83 14.67 -10.95
C PRO A 53 -43.95 14.00 -9.83
N THR A 54 -42.76 14.61 -9.64
CA THR A 54 -42.01 14.97 -8.40
C THR A 54 -41.78 14.03 -7.18
N SER A 55 -40.47 13.84 -6.89
CA SER A 55 -39.75 14.17 -5.61
C SER A 55 -39.89 13.36 -4.30
N SER A 56 -38.71 12.88 -3.84
CA SER A 56 -38.13 13.05 -2.48
C SER A 56 -38.50 12.13 -1.29
N THR A 57 -37.44 11.54 -0.72
CA THR A 57 -37.12 11.31 0.72
C THR A 57 -38.09 10.57 1.65
N SER A 58 -37.55 9.60 2.40
CA SER A 58 -38.10 9.13 3.68
C SER A 58 -36.97 8.83 4.69
N ASN A 59 -37.26 9.06 5.98
CA ASN A 59 -36.33 8.88 7.10
C ASN A 59 -36.64 7.60 7.91
N LEU A 60 -35.70 7.23 8.78
CA LEU A 60 -35.82 6.18 9.79
C LEU A 60 -36.94 6.47 10.81
N ALA A 61 -37.49 5.39 11.39
CA ALA A 61 -38.26 5.42 12.65
C ALA A 61 -37.99 4.14 13.46
N ASP A 62 -37.84 4.28 14.77
CA ASP A 62 -37.44 3.24 15.73
C ASP A 62 -38.58 2.99 16.76
N THR A 63 -38.68 1.79 17.35
CA THR A 63 -39.66 1.50 18.43
C THR A 63 -39.15 0.45 19.43
N ARG A 64 -39.42 0.66 20.73
CA ARG A 64 -38.88 -0.15 21.85
C ARG A 64 -39.87 -0.29 23.02
N ASN A 65 -40.00 -1.51 23.55
CA ASN A 65 -40.59 -1.91 24.85
C ASN A 65 -42.13 -1.83 25.13
N LYS A 66 -42.72 -3.02 25.41
CA LYS A 66 -43.30 -3.53 26.70
C LYS A 66 -43.92 -2.55 27.72
N PRO A 67 -44.99 -2.94 28.48
CA PRO A 67 -44.86 -4.04 29.48
C PRO A 67 -46.11 -4.89 29.88
N ILE A 68 -45.86 -5.98 30.64
CA ILE A 68 -46.82 -6.68 31.56
C ILE A 68 -47.99 -7.45 30.85
N SER A 69 -48.65 -8.51 31.34
CA SER A 69 -48.74 -9.20 32.67
C SER A 69 -48.37 -10.71 32.64
N GLY A 70 -48.68 -11.45 33.72
CA GLY A 70 -48.87 -12.93 33.78
C GLY A 70 -50.28 -13.28 34.33
N PRO A 71 -50.52 -14.44 34.99
CA PRO A 71 -49.61 -15.51 35.43
C PRO A 71 -49.57 -16.71 34.42
N ASP A 72 -49.24 -17.99 34.69
CA ASP A 72 -48.93 -18.76 35.91
C ASP A 72 -48.01 -19.99 35.60
N GLY A 73 -47.80 -20.90 36.57
CA GLY A 73 -47.04 -22.16 36.47
C GLY A 73 -47.85 -23.43 36.86
N PRO A 74 -47.22 -24.56 37.29
CA PRO A 74 -45.80 -24.72 37.65
C PRO A 74 -45.09 -26.00 37.12
N ALA A 75 -43.87 -26.22 37.61
CA ALA A 75 -43.12 -27.50 37.77
C ALA A 75 -42.13 -27.99 36.67
N GLN A 76 -40.86 -28.01 37.07
CA GLN A 76 -39.70 -28.76 36.58
C GLN A 76 -39.69 -30.23 37.12
N PRO A 77 -38.69 -31.13 36.88
CA PRO A 77 -37.31 -30.94 36.33
C PRO A 77 -36.84 -31.98 35.28
N GLY A 78 -35.56 -31.88 34.85
CA GLY A 78 -34.77 -32.98 34.25
C GLY A 78 -34.20 -33.94 35.31
N PRO A 79 -33.10 -34.72 35.08
CA PRO A 79 -31.99 -34.49 34.13
C PRO A 79 -31.48 -35.77 33.40
N GLY A 80 -30.30 -35.71 32.73
CA GLY A 80 -29.45 -36.89 32.46
C GLY A 80 -28.64 -36.88 31.15
N ALA A 81 -27.35 -37.24 31.22
CA ALA A 81 -26.49 -37.63 30.09
C ALA A 81 -26.20 -39.14 30.13
N PRO A 82 -25.70 -39.78 29.06
CA PRO A 82 -24.29 -40.20 29.10
C PRO A 82 -23.53 -40.36 27.75
N GLN A 83 -22.19 -40.42 27.86
CA GLN A 83 -21.25 -41.22 27.05
C GLN A 83 -20.67 -42.34 27.98
N PRO A 84 -19.97 -43.41 27.54
CA PRO A 84 -19.04 -43.50 26.38
C PRO A 84 -19.03 -44.86 25.61
N ASN A 85 -18.17 -45.02 24.59
CA ASN A 85 -17.01 -45.97 24.59
C ASN A 85 -16.30 -46.11 23.23
N ALA A 86 -15.10 -46.71 23.23
CA ALA A 86 -14.35 -47.17 22.06
C ALA A 86 -13.67 -48.54 22.36
N PRO A 87 -13.14 -49.26 21.35
CA PRO A 87 -12.20 -50.37 21.54
C PRO A 87 -10.81 -50.10 20.89
N GLN A 88 -9.74 -50.67 21.46
CA GLN A 88 -8.37 -50.59 20.89
C GLN A 88 -7.57 -51.89 21.11
N ILE A 89 -6.86 -52.35 20.06
CA ILE A 89 -5.90 -53.47 19.99
C ILE A 89 -4.91 -53.10 18.86
N ASN A 90 -3.57 -53.18 18.92
CA ASN A 90 -2.63 -53.51 20.00
C ASN A 90 -1.27 -52.77 19.77
N MET A 91 -0.26 -52.99 20.62
CA MET A 91 1.17 -52.67 20.41
C MET A 91 2.02 -53.97 20.45
N PRO A 92 3.26 -54.00 19.93
CA PRO A 92 4.43 -53.89 20.83
C PRO A 92 5.74 -53.28 20.26
N PHE A 93 6.32 -52.34 21.04
CA PHE A 93 7.72 -52.30 21.53
C PHE A 93 8.99 -52.43 20.64
N GLY A 94 9.94 -51.49 20.80
CA GLY A 94 11.38 -51.59 20.45
C GLY A 94 11.78 -51.03 19.06
N GLY A 95 13.01 -50.53 18.81
CA GLY A 95 14.16 -50.20 19.68
C GLY A 95 15.48 -50.04 18.90
N GLN A 96 16.37 -49.10 19.29
CA GLN A 96 17.70 -48.77 18.67
C GLN A 96 17.63 -48.24 17.21
N GLN A 97 18.52 -47.40 16.64
CA GLN A 97 19.90 -46.87 16.86
C GLN A 97 20.97 -47.46 15.91
N GLY A 98 21.69 -46.58 15.21
CA GLY A 98 22.67 -46.88 14.13
C GLY A 98 22.07 -46.68 12.72
N GLY A 99 22.74 -46.14 11.69
CA GLY A 99 24.09 -45.53 11.61
C GLY A 99 25.12 -46.39 10.88
N TYR A 100 25.49 -46.04 9.64
CA TYR A 100 26.64 -46.62 8.92
C TYR A 100 27.27 -45.68 7.88
N GLN A 101 28.51 -46.00 7.49
CA GLN A 101 29.41 -45.21 6.63
C GLN A 101 29.55 -45.80 5.21
N GLN A 102 29.78 -44.91 4.24
CA GLN A 102 30.93 -44.92 3.30
C GLN A 102 31.64 -46.27 3.00
N ASN A 103 31.81 -46.59 1.72
CA ASN A 103 32.96 -47.41 1.25
C ASN A 103 33.40 -47.01 -0.17
N ALA A 104 34.60 -47.41 -0.61
CA ALA A 104 35.24 -46.99 -1.86
C ALA A 104 36.13 -48.09 -2.50
N GLY A 105 36.55 -47.86 -3.75
CA GLY A 105 37.48 -48.70 -4.53
C GLY A 105 36.79 -49.43 -5.71
N GLY A 106 37.37 -49.60 -6.90
CA GLY A 106 38.55 -48.94 -7.49
C GLY A 106 39.71 -49.88 -7.87
N GLN A 107 39.91 -50.11 -9.17
CA GLN A 107 41.21 -50.42 -9.80
C GLN A 107 41.16 -50.32 -11.35
N SER A 108 42.34 -50.24 -11.99
CA SER A 108 42.55 -50.01 -13.44
C SER A 108 42.99 -51.31 -14.16
N PRO A 109 43.35 -51.27 -15.47
CA PRO A 109 44.77 -51.01 -15.82
C PRO A 109 45.05 -50.29 -17.17
N SER A 110 46.28 -49.75 -17.29
CA SER A 110 47.16 -49.53 -18.48
C SER A 110 46.59 -49.28 -19.90
N GLY A 111 47.11 -48.35 -20.71
CA GLY A 111 48.30 -47.48 -20.56
C GLY A 111 48.51 -46.52 -21.77
N GLY A 112 49.50 -45.62 -21.70
CA GLY A 112 49.79 -44.58 -22.72
C GLY A 112 50.92 -44.96 -23.71
N PRO A 113 51.71 -44.00 -24.29
CA PRO A 113 51.74 -42.54 -24.01
C PRO A 113 51.93 -41.58 -25.23
N GLN A 114 51.60 -40.29 -25.08
CA GLN A 114 52.42 -39.17 -25.62
C GLN A 114 52.16 -37.81 -24.90
N GLN A 115 52.90 -36.76 -25.28
CA GLN A 115 53.31 -35.63 -24.42
C GLN A 115 52.39 -34.37 -24.48
N GLY A 116 52.55 -33.46 -23.48
CA GLY A 116 51.90 -32.13 -23.39
C GLY A 116 52.68 -31.01 -24.08
N PRO A 117 52.76 -29.74 -23.58
CA PRO A 117 52.29 -29.16 -22.30
C PRO A 117 50.99 -28.29 -22.51
N GLY A 118 50.60 -27.25 -21.75
CA GLY A 118 51.17 -26.50 -20.61
C GLY A 118 50.22 -25.37 -20.11
N THR A 119 50.64 -24.53 -19.15
CA THR A 119 49.84 -23.40 -18.61
C THR A 119 50.59 -22.05 -18.57
N PRO A 120 49.92 -20.90 -18.83
CA PRO A 120 50.46 -19.55 -18.58
C PRO A 120 49.82 -18.86 -17.34
N ARG A 121 50.56 -17.92 -16.72
CA ARG A 121 50.11 -17.15 -15.54
C ARG A 121 50.70 -15.74 -15.53
N GLY A 122 49.84 -14.72 -15.66
CA GLY A 122 50.02 -13.35 -15.12
C GLY A 122 51.15 -12.45 -15.65
N GLN A 123 50.77 -11.44 -16.45
CA GLN A 123 51.30 -10.07 -16.54
C GLN A 123 50.21 -9.24 -17.27
N GLY A 124 50.01 -7.94 -17.10
CA GLY A 124 50.85 -6.92 -16.46
C GLY A 124 50.86 -5.65 -17.33
N GLN A 125 49.69 -5.01 -17.52
CA GLN A 125 49.55 -3.84 -18.40
C GLN A 125 49.82 -2.51 -17.68
N LEU A 126 50.40 -1.57 -18.44
CA LEU A 126 50.86 -0.25 -17.98
C LEU A 126 49.73 0.79 -18.02
N PRO A 127 49.80 1.87 -17.21
CA PRO A 127 48.84 2.97 -17.28
C PRO A 127 48.99 3.78 -18.59
N PRO A 128 47.90 4.37 -19.11
CA PRO A 128 47.96 5.23 -20.30
C PRO A 128 48.74 6.53 -20.00
N SER A 129 49.56 6.96 -20.96
CA SER A 129 50.40 8.16 -20.83
C SER A 129 49.59 9.44 -21.07
N VAL A 130 49.87 10.48 -20.28
CA VAL A 130 49.33 11.83 -20.51
C VAL A 130 50.18 12.56 -21.55
N VAL A 131 49.59 12.88 -22.70
CA VAL A 131 50.22 13.75 -23.71
C VAL A 131 49.71 15.17 -23.52
N VAL A 132 50.57 16.06 -23.02
CA VAL A 132 50.34 17.51 -23.00
C VAL A 132 51.01 18.13 -24.22
N SER A 133 50.31 19.00 -24.94
CA SER A 133 50.89 19.96 -25.88
C SER A 133 50.16 21.31 -25.79
N PRO A 134 50.84 22.45 -26.03
CA PRO A 134 50.48 23.69 -25.35
C PRO A 134 49.73 24.72 -26.22
N SER A 135 48.96 25.58 -25.55
CA SER A 135 48.58 26.91 -26.04
C SER A 135 48.32 27.83 -24.83
N ALA A 136 48.65 29.12 -24.99
CA ALA A 136 48.71 30.09 -23.90
C ALA A 136 47.30 30.64 -23.51
N PRO A 137 47.13 31.19 -22.30
CA PRO A 137 45.80 31.47 -21.74
C PRO A 137 45.22 32.82 -22.18
N HIS A 138 43.90 32.88 -22.23
CA HIS A 138 43.16 34.15 -22.15
C HIS A 138 42.14 34.05 -21.00
N VAL A 139 42.32 34.91 -19.99
CA VAL A 139 41.44 34.99 -18.81
C VAL A 139 40.70 36.32 -18.87
N PRO A 140 39.37 36.34 -19.04
CA PRO A 140 38.60 37.57 -18.90
C PRO A 140 38.53 37.99 -17.42
N PRO A 141 38.59 39.30 -17.10
CA PRO A 141 38.50 39.78 -15.73
C PRO A 141 37.08 39.61 -15.16
N PRO A 142 36.93 39.51 -13.83
CA PRO A 142 35.61 39.38 -13.19
C PRO A 142 34.80 40.68 -13.33
N GLY A 143 33.55 40.57 -13.80
CA GLY A 143 32.59 41.69 -13.82
C GLY A 143 31.91 42.00 -15.16
N ALA A 144 32.11 41.20 -16.21
CA ALA A 144 31.37 41.37 -17.47
C ALA A 144 29.94 40.80 -17.37
N ALA A 145 28.95 41.58 -17.81
CA ALA A 145 27.55 41.19 -17.96
C ALA A 145 27.11 41.31 -19.43
N GLU A 146 25.90 40.82 -19.73
CA GLU A 146 25.26 40.80 -21.06
C GLU A 146 25.91 39.78 -22.04
N THR A 147 25.17 39.07 -22.90
CA THR A 147 23.77 39.23 -23.34
C THR A 147 22.92 37.96 -23.12
N MET A 148 21.63 38.15 -22.79
CA MET A 148 20.62 37.08 -22.72
C MET A 148 19.80 37.00 -24.02
N PRO A 149 19.68 35.83 -24.68
CA PRO A 149 18.64 35.60 -25.67
C PRO A 149 17.32 35.23 -24.99
N HIS A 150 16.28 36.05 -25.18
CA HIS A 150 14.91 35.63 -24.92
C HIS A 150 14.45 34.66 -26.03
N ASP A 151 14.09 33.42 -25.69
CA ASP A 151 12.74 32.92 -26.00
C ASP A 151 12.37 31.71 -25.13
N LEU A 152 11.27 31.82 -24.38
CA LEU A 152 10.68 30.73 -23.60
C LEU A 152 9.19 30.60 -23.98
N ALA A 153 8.95 29.98 -25.13
CA ALA A 153 7.61 29.63 -25.60
C ALA A 153 7.43 28.09 -25.54
N PRO A 154 6.42 27.56 -24.82
CA PRO A 154 6.20 26.12 -24.75
C PRO A 154 5.68 25.57 -26.08
N PRO A 155 6.16 24.40 -26.55
CA PRO A 155 5.75 23.83 -27.83
C PRO A 155 4.27 23.42 -27.81
N LYS A 156 3.53 23.77 -28.87
CA LYS A 156 2.16 23.31 -29.08
C LYS A 156 2.17 21.83 -29.46
N ALA A 157 1.34 21.03 -28.79
CA ALA A 157 1.25 19.60 -29.03
C ALA A 157 0.81 19.29 -30.48
N GLY A 158 1.57 18.46 -31.20
CA GLY A 158 1.14 17.93 -32.51
C GLY A 158 2.23 17.66 -33.56
N GLN A 159 3.49 18.08 -33.37
CA GLN A 159 4.56 17.87 -34.36
C GLN A 159 5.66 16.91 -33.87
N LYS A 160 6.07 15.97 -34.73
CA LYS A 160 7.22 15.10 -34.51
C LYS A 160 8.49 15.79 -35.02
N SER A 161 9.58 15.72 -34.25
CA SER A 161 10.86 16.33 -34.63
C SER A 161 11.60 15.49 -35.68
N THR A 162 11.99 16.11 -36.79
CA THR A 162 12.79 15.50 -37.87
C THR A 162 14.24 16.00 -37.79
N LEU A 163 15.04 15.43 -36.89
CA LEU A 163 16.45 15.81 -36.66
C LEU A 163 17.46 14.68 -36.91
N PHE A 164 17.11 13.72 -37.77
CA PHE A 164 18.01 12.65 -38.24
C PHE A 164 17.91 12.48 -39.77
N ASP A 165 18.30 13.51 -40.53
CA ASP A 165 18.49 13.39 -41.99
C ASP A 165 19.66 14.24 -42.52
N ARG A 166 20.86 14.01 -41.98
CA ARG A 166 22.12 14.47 -42.61
C ARG A 166 23.36 13.77 -42.06
N LEU A 167 23.63 12.53 -42.50
CA LEU A 167 24.96 11.88 -42.46
C LEU A 167 24.99 10.57 -43.28
N GLN A 168 24.79 10.66 -44.60
CA GLN A 168 25.06 9.55 -45.53
C GLN A 168 26.36 9.83 -46.31
N ALA A 169 27.48 9.19 -45.94
CA ALA A 169 28.63 8.88 -46.83
C ALA A 169 29.82 8.23 -46.08
N THR A 170 29.74 6.95 -45.72
CA THR A 170 30.91 6.09 -45.47
C THR A 170 30.59 4.62 -45.83
N PRO A 171 31.58 3.79 -46.20
CA PRO A 171 31.33 2.43 -46.72
C PRO A 171 30.96 1.42 -45.63
N LYS A 172 30.30 0.33 -46.05
CA LYS A 172 30.09 -0.87 -45.23
C LYS A 172 31.44 -1.60 -45.05
N ASP A 173 31.82 -1.89 -43.81
CA ASP A 173 31.78 -3.28 -43.31
C ASP A 173 32.09 -3.36 -41.80
N THR A 174 31.80 -4.53 -41.21
CA THR A 174 32.18 -4.94 -39.83
C THR A 174 31.78 -4.00 -38.67
N VAL A 175 30.57 -4.21 -38.14
CA VAL A 175 30.23 -3.94 -36.73
C VAL A 175 29.65 -5.24 -36.15
N PRO A 176 30.17 -5.77 -35.02
CA PRO A 176 29.60 -6.95 -34.36
C PRO A 176 28.17 -6.69 -33.89
N GLU A 177 27.34 -7.74 -33.76
CA GLU A 177 25.97 -7.58 -33.25
C GLU A 177 25.97 -6.99 -31.83
N GLY A 178 25.54 -5.73 -31.72
CA GLY A 178 25.25 -5.09 -30.45
C GLY A 178 24.14 -5.84 -29.70
N ILE A 179 24.24 -5.83 -28.37
CA ILE A 179 23.32 -6.52 -27.46
C ILE A 179 21.88 -6.15 -27.82
N ARG A 180 21.14 -7.10 -28.40
CA ARG A 180 19.70 -6.95 -28.61
C ARG A 180 19.05 -6.92 -27.22
N THR A 181 18.29 -5.87 -26.91
CA THR A 181 17.36 -5.93 -25.77
C THR A 181 16.48 -7.17 -25.94
N PRO A 182 16.35 -8.01 -24.91
CA PRO A 182 15.60 -9.25 -25.05
C PRO A 182 14.13 -8.90 -25.29
N LYS A 183 13.54 -9.44 -26.36
CA LYS A 183 12.11 -9.24 -26.66
C LYS A 183 11.30 -9.56 -25.40
N ARG A 184 10.49 -8.61 -24.89
CA ARG A 184 9.49 -8.88 -23.86
C ARG A 184 8.68 -10.10 -24.29
N GLN A 185 8.63 -11.13 -23.44
CA GLN A 185 7.78 -12.30 -23.69
C GLN A 185 6.32 -11.88 -23.59
N HIS A 186 5.45 -12.57 -24.33
CA HIS A 186 4.02 -12.34 -24.30
C HIS A 186 3.46 -12.65 -22.90
N SER A 187 2.40 -11.92 -22.50
CA SER A 187 1.85 -11.87 -21.13
C SER A 187 1.42 -13.22 -20.53
N SER A 188 1.36 -14.29 -21.33
CA SER A 188 1.09 -15.64 -20.84
C SER A 188 1.64 -16.76 -21.71
N ARG A 189 1.72 -17.96 -21.11
CA ARG A 189 2.02 -19.22 -21.80
C ARG A 189 0.80 -20.14 -21.76
N PHE A 190 0.04 -20.13 -22.85
CA PHE A 190 -1.08 -21.04 -23.06
C PHE A 190 -0.61 -22.41 -23.59
N ASP A 191 -1.14 -23.49 -23.03
CA ASP A 191 -1.05 -24.83 -23.62
C ASP A 191 -2.00 -24.92 -24.82
N ILE A 192 -1.47 -24.60 -26.01
CA ILE A 192 -2.19 -24.60 -27.28
C ILE A 192 -2.67 -26.02 -27.60
N SER A 193 -3.97 -26.17 -27.91
CA SER A 193 -4.56 -27.49 -28.19
C SER A 193 -4.02 -28.11 -29.47
N ASP A 194 -4.04 -29.45 -29.53
CA ASP A 194 -3.58 -30.26 -30.67
C ASP A 194 -4.15 -29.74 -32.00
N GLN A 195 -3.29 -29.58 -33.01
CA GLN A 195 -3.69 -28.96 -34.29
C GLN A 195 -4.87 -29.68 -34.98
N ARG A 196 -5.04 -30.98 -34.75
CA ARG A 196 -6.18 -31.78 -35.24
C ARG A 196 -7.53 -31.44 -34.57
N GLN A 197 -7.50 -30.79 -33.41
CA GLN A 197 -8.68 -30.35 -32.66
C GLN A 197 -9.01 -28.86 -32.92
N ARG A 198 -8.12 -28.13 -33.61
CA ARG A 198 -8.27 -26.70 -33.90
C ARG A 198 -9.06 -26.40 -35.18
N GLU A 199 -9.41 -27.39 -35.99
CA GLU A 199 -10.42 -27.22 -37.03
C GLU A 199 -11.83 -27.31 -36.41
N LEU A 200 -12.56 -26.19 -36.41
CA LEU A 200 -13.90 -26.11 -35.82
C LEU A 200 -15.00 -26.02 -36.89
N GLU A 201 -16.04 -26.84 -36.70
CA GLU A 201 -17.32 -26.71 -37.41
C GLU A 201 -18.23 -25.70 -36.68
N LYS A 202 -18.97 -24.87 -37.43
CA LYS A 202 -19.87 -23.89 -36.81
C LYS A 202 -21.16 -24.59 -36.33
N LEU A 203 -21.29 -24.76 -35.01
CA LEU A 203 -22.53 -25.24 -34.39
C LEU A 203 -23.70 -24.24 -34.60
N PRO A 204 -24.95 -24.73 -34.73
CA PRO A 204 -26.14 -23.88 -34.93
C PRO A 204 -26.39 -22.92 -33.77
N GLY A 205 -27.16 -21.87 -34.01
CA GLY A 205 -27.54 -20.86 -33.01
C GLY A 205 -28.67 -21.34 -32.09
N PHE A 206 -28.70 -20.83 -30.85
CA PHE A 206 -29.74 -21.22 -29.86
C PHE A 206 -31.18 -20.94 -30.32
N HIS A 207 -31.39 -19.98 -31.23
CA HIS A 207 -32.72 -19.66 -31.78
C HIS A 207 -33.18 -20.68 -32.85
N GLU A 208 -32.23 -21.32 -33.56
CA GLU A 208 -32.48 -22.34 -34.58
C GLU A 208 -32.88 -23.69 -33.97
N VAL A 209 -32.56 -23.90 -32.69
CA VAL A 209 -32.74 -25.18 -31.98
C VAL A 209 -33.91 -25.13 -30.98
N PRO A 210 -34.82 -26.13 -30.99
CA PRO A 210 -35.93 -26.23 -30.04
C PRO A 210 -35.49 -26.24 -28.57
N PRO A 211 -36.27 -25.67 -27.63
CA PRO A 211 -35.85 -25.46 -26.24
C PRO A 211 -35.29 -26.70 -25.53
N ASN A 212 -35.88 -27.88 -25.76
CA ASN A 212 -35.46 -29.15 -25.16
C ASN A 212 -34.08 -29.65 -25.61
N ARG A 213 -33.50 -29.11 -26.70
CA ARG A 213 -32.13 -29.40 -27.16
C ARG A 213 -31.14 -28.27 -26.88
N ARG A 214 -31.58 -27.12 -26.34
CA ARG A 214 -30.68 -25.98 -26.08
C ARG A 214 -29.65 -26.27 -24.99
N GLN A 215 -30.01 -27.05 -23.98
CA GLN A 215 -29.06 -27.49 -22.94
C GLN A 215 -27.94 -28.38 -23.52
N GLU A 216 -28.28 -29.29 -24.43
CA GLU A 216 -27.30 -30.14 -25.13
C GLU A 216 -26.35 -29.31 -26.01
N LEU A 217 -26.92 -28.39 -26.82
CA LEU A 217 -26.16 -27.45 -27.64
C LEU A 217 -25.25 -26.54 -26.80
N PHE A 218 -25.68 -26.12 -25.61
CA PHE A 218 -24.88 -25.32 -24.69
C PHE A 218 -23.64 -26.06 -24.22
N MET A 219 -23.80 -27.35 -23.86
CA MET A 219 -22.68 -28.21 -23.48
C MET A 219 -21.72 -28.44 -24.66
N GLN A 220 -22.24 -28.69 -25.86
CA GLN A 220 -21.42 -28.80 -27.08
C GLN A 220 -20.63 -27.51 -27.41
N LYS A 221 -21.24 -26.32 -27.21
CA LYS A 221 -20.55 -25.03 -27.38
C LYS A 221 -19.50 -24.79 -26.30
N LEU A 222 -19.73 -25.16 -25.04
CA LEU A 222 -18.69 -25.12 -24.00
C LEU A 222 -17.50 -26.02 -24.35
N ASP A 223 -17.78 -27.23 -24.83
CA ASP A 223 -16.75 -28.19 -25.23
C ASP A 223 -15.93 -27.68 -26.43
N GLN A 224 -16.57 -26.98 -27.37
CA GLN A 224 -15.90 -26.26 -28.45
C GLN A 224 -15.06 -25.08 -27.94
N CYS A 225 -15.49 -24.39 -26.89
CA CYS A 225 -14.74 -23.31 -26.25
C CYS A 225 -13.53 -23.79 -25.43
N ASN A 226 -13.43 -25.08 -25.10
CA ASN A 226 -12.25 -25.66 -24.44
C ASN A 226 -11.02 -25.76 -25.36
N ILE A 227 -11.17 -25.57 -26.67
CA ILE A 227 -10.05 -25.59 -27.63
C ILE A 227 -9.27 -24.27 -27.56
N ILE A 228 -7.99 -24.35 -27.24
CA ILE A 228 -7.08 -23.21 -27.08
C ILE A 228 -6.30 -22.98 -28.38
N PHE A 229 -6.31 -21.72 -28.84
CA PHE A 229 -5.68 -21.30 -30.09
C PHE A 229 -4.41 -20.49 -29.80
N ASP A 230 -3.40 -20.64 -30.66
CA ASP A 230 -2.26 -19.74 -30.63
C ASP A 230 -2.64 -18.38 -31.21
N PHE A 231 -2.47 -17.30 -30.43
CA PHE A 231 -2.66 -15.92 -30.86
C PHE A 231 -1.36 -15.20 -31.24
N ASN A 232 -0.20 -15.84 -31.04
CA ASN A 232 1.09 -15.31 -31.50
C ASN A 232 1.21 -15.39 -33.03
N ASP A 233 0.70 -16.47 -33.64
CA ASP A 233 0.35 -16.48 -35.06
C ASP A 233 -1.04 -15.85 -35.27
N ALA A 234 -1.05 -14.57 -35.66
CA ALA A 234 -2.26 -13.83 -36.01
C ALA A 234 -2.92 -14.28 -37.33
N SER A 235 -2.27 -15.14 -38.13
CA SER A 235 -2.77 -15.62 -39.43
C SER A 235 -3.35 -17.04 -39.37
N GLY A 236 -2.81 -17.90 -38.50
CA GLY A 236 -3.27 -19.27 -38.29
C GLY A 236 -4.67 -19.36 -37.69
N ASP A 237 -5.39 -20.43 -38.05
CA ASP A 237 -6.68 -20.86 -37.47
C ASP A 237 -7.81 -19.79 -37.45
N MET A 238 -7.71 -18.72 -38.26
CA MET A 238 -8.63 -17.55 -38.21
C MET A 238 -10.12 -17.89 -38.29
N LYS A 239 -10.52 -18.86 -39.13
CA LYS A 239 -11.91 -19.36 -39.22
C LYS A 239 -12.37 -19.93 -37.87
N SER A 240 -11.55 -20.78 -37.26
CA SER A 240 -11.86 -21.44 -35.99
C SER A 240 -11.82 -20.46 -34.81
N LYS A 241 -10.87 -19.51 -34.80
CA LYS A 241 -10.81 -18.42 -33.83
C LYS A 241 -12.10 -17.60 -33.82
N GLU A 242 -12.64 -17.26 -35.00
CA GLU A 242 -13.93 -16.54 -35.09
C GLU A 242 -15.11 -17.42 -34.70
N ILE A 243 -15.14 -18.72 -35.06
CA ILE A 243 -16.18 -19.66 -34.62
C ILE A 243 -16.23 -19.75 -33.09
N LYS A 244 -15.08 -19.87 -32.41
CA LYS A 244 -15.02 -19.87 -30.94
C LYS A 244 -15.45 -18.53 -30.35
N ARG A 245 -15.04 -17.39 -30.94
CA ARG A 245 -15.47 -16.06 -30.46
C ARG A 245 -16.99 -15.90 -30.54
N LEU A 246 -17.60 -16.31 -31.65
CA LEU A 246 -19.06 -16.30 -31.82
C LEU A 246 -19.76 -17.25 -30.85
N ALA A 247 -19.24 -18.46 -30.65
CA ALA A 247 -19.78 -19.41 -29.67
C ALA A 247 -19.74 -18.86 -28.23
N LEU A 248 -18.66 -18.19 -27.83
CA LEU A 248 -18.56 -17.52 -26.53
C LEU A 248 -19.60 -16.40 -26.36
N HIS A 249 -19.82 -15.56 -27.38
CA HIS A 249 -20.87 -14.54 -27.33
C HIS A 249 -22.27 -15.14 -27.29
N GLU A 250 -22.56 -16.18 -28.08
CA GLU A 250 -23.86 -16.87 -28.03
C GLU A 250 -24.12 -17.52 -26.66
N LEU A 251 -23.10 -18.05 -25.98
CA LEU A 251 -23.19 -18.57 -24.61
C LEU A 251 -23.48 -17.45 -23.58
N LEU A 252 -22.80 -16.30 -23.72
CA LEU A 252 -23.01 -15.09 -22.91
C LEU A 252 -24.44 -14.55 -23.07
N ASP A 253 -24.89 -14.35 -24.32
CA ASP A 253 -26.26 -13.90 -24.62
C ASP A 253 -27.31 -14.89 -24.11
N TYR A 254 -27.08 -16.20 -24.26
CA TYR A 254 -28.01 -17.20 -23.76
C TYR A 254 -28.21 -17.12 -22.23
N VAL A 255 -27.14 -16.95 -21.46
CA VAL A 255 -27.20 -16.80 -19.99
C VAL A 255 -27.72 -15.43 -19.57
N ALA A 256 -27.45 -14.37 -20.32
CA ALA A 256 -27.87 -13.01 -19.98
C ALA A 256 -29.36 -12.73 -20.29
N GLN A 257 -29.88 -13.30 -21.38
CA GLN A 257 -31.22 -12.98 -21.90
C GLN A 257 -32.32 -13.94 -21.40
N ASN A 258 -31.98 -15.17 -20.99
CA ASN A 258 -32.94 -16.20 -20.59
C ASN A 258 -32.89 -16.45 -19.07
N ARG A 259 -34.05 -16.60 -18.43
CA ARG A 259 -34.16 -16.98 -17.01
C ARG A 259 -34.35 -18.49 -16.86
N GLN A 260 -33.94 -19.02 -15.71
CA GLN A 260 -34.06 -20.43 -15.32
C GLN A 260 -33.40 -21.44 -16.28
N VAL A 261 -32.43 -20.99 -17.09
CA VAL A 261 -31.67 -21.85 -18.02
C VAL A 261 -30.44 -22.52 -17.40
N ILE A 262 -30.01 -22.10 -16.21
CA ILE A 262 -28.85 -22.68 -15.52
C ILE A 262 -29.26 -23.97 -14.80
N SER A 263 -28.83 -25.11 -15.35
CA SER A 263 -29.06 -26.45 -14.77
C SER A 263 -27.82 -27.00 -14.05
N GLU A 264 -28.03 -27.92 -13.11
CA GLU A 264 -26.97 -28.58 -12.33
C GLU A 264 -25.78 -29.14 -13.16
N PRO A 265 -25.97 -29.90 -14.27
CA PRO A 265 -24.84 -30.42 -15.05
C PRO A 265 -24.04 -29.36 -15.82
N MET A 266 -24.52 -28.11 -15.93
CA MET A 266 -23.77 -27.04 -16.60
C MET A 266 -22.64 -26.48 -15.70
N TYR A 267 -22.80 -26.51 -14.38
CA TYR A 267 -21.80 -25.97 -13.42
C TYR A 267 -20.38 -26.53 -13.62
N PRO A 268 -20.14 -27.86 -13.68
CA PRO A 268 -18.80 -28.39 -13.91
C PRO A 268 -18.21 -27.93 -15.25
N ARG A 269 -18.98 -27.94 -16.35
CA ARG A 269 -18.47 -27.55 -17.68
C ARG A 269 -18.18 -26.06 -17.79
N VAL A 270 -18.96 -25.20 -17.14
CA VAL A 270 -18.68 -23.76 -17.08
C VAL A 270 -17.40 -23.47 -16.31
N VAL A 271 -17.19 -24.13 -15.17
CA VAL A 271 -15.97 -23.97 -14.36
C VAL A 271 -14.74 -24.57 -15.07
N GLU A 272 -14.88 -25.73 -15.70
CA GLU A 272 -13.83 -26.36 -16.53
C GLU A 272 -13.43 -25.46 -17.71
N MET A 273 -14.40 -24.85 -18.40
CA MET A 273 -14.15 -23.96 -19.54
C MET A 273 -13.47 -22.66 -19.11
N PHE A 274 -13.90 -22.06 -18.00
CA PHE A 274 -13.22 -20.91 -17.39
C PHE A 274 -11.77 -21.26 -17.03
N ALA A 275 -11.55 -22.37 -16.31
CA ALA A 275 -10.22 -22.81 -15.90
C ALA A 275 -9.28 -23.02 -17.10
N LYS A 276 -9.70 -23.81 -18.11
CA LYS A 276 -8.90 -24.11 -19.31
C LYS A 276 -8.55 -22.89 -20.15
N ASN A 277 -9.37 -21.85 -20.13
CA ASN A 277 -9.16 -20.64 -20.93
C ASN A 277 -8.35 -19.55 -20.22
N LEU A 278 -8.09 -19.67 -18.91
CA LEU A 278 -7.54 -18.58 -18.11
C LEU A 278 -6.40 -18.99 -17.17
N PHE A 279 -6.51 -20.12 -16.48
CA PHE A 279 -5.50 -20.55 -15.50
C PHE A 279 -4.24 -21.01 -16.23
N ARG A 280 -3.19 -20.20 -16.12
CA ARG A 280 -1.92 -20.32 -16.84
C ARG A 280 -0.80 -19.69 -16.02
N PRO A 281 0.44 -20.20 -16.08
CA PRO A 281 1.56 -19.53 -15.44
C PRO A 281 1.79 -18.15 -16.08
N ILE A 282 1.78 -17.10 -15.25
CA ILE A 282 2.26 -15.78 -15.63
C ILE A 282 3.78 -15.89 -15.92
N PRO A 283 4.29 -15.32 -17.01
CA PRO A 283 5.71 -15.41 -17.37
C PRO A 283 6.57 -14.67 -16.33
N PRO A 284 7.83 -15.11 -16.09
CA PRO A 284 8.72 -14.38 -15.20
C PRO A 284 9.01 -12.98 -15.77
N PRO A 285 8.97 -11.91 -14.95
CA PRO A 285 9.02 -10.52 -15.42
C PRO A 285 10.34 -10.22 -16.13
N MET A 286 10.25 -9.83 -17.40
CA MET A 286 11.39 -9.66 -18.32
C MET A 286 11.99 -8.25 -18.30
N ASN A 287 12.18 -7.68 -17.12
CA ASN A 287 12.87 -6.39 -17.00
C ASN A 287 14.36 -6.59 -16.65
N PRO A 288 15.30 -5.98 -17.41
CA PRO A 288 16.72 -6.25 -17.28
C PRO A 288 17.27 -5.73 -15.95
N GLN A 289 18.11 -6.53 -15.30
CA GLN A 289 18.87 -6.13 -14.11
C GLN A 289 19.98 -5.13 -14.50
N GLY A 290 19.61 -3.87 -14.76
CA GLY A 290 20.54 -2.83 -15.18
C GLY A 290 19.93 -1.43 -15.27
N GLU A 291 18.71 -1.32 -15.82
CA GLU A 291 17.93 -0.08 -15.75
C GLU A 291 16.96 -0.14 -14.56
N ALA A 292 16.65 1.02 -13.99
CA ALA A 292 15.80 1.10 -12.81
C ALA A 292 14.34 0.85 -13.22
N PHE A 293 13.84 -0.36 -12.97
CA PHE A 293 12.42 -0.70 -13.15
C PHE A 293 11.53 0.29 -12.39
N ASP A 294 10.83 1.14 -13.13
CA ASP A 294 9.81 2.03 -12.62
C ASP A 294 8.42 1.54 -13.06
N PRO A 295 7.58 1.04 -12.13
CA PRO A 295 6.21 0.62 -12.43
C PRO A 295 5.31 1.71 -13.02
N GLU A 296 5.67 3.00 -12.90
CA GLU A 296 4.86 4.11 -13.40
C GLU A 296 5.16 4.45 -14.88
N GLU A 297 6.37 4.18 -15.37
CA GLU A 297 6.78 4.48 -16.75
C GLU A 297 6.70 3.27 -17.69
N ASP A 298 6.72 2.04 -17.16
CA ASP A 298 6.80 0.82 -17.97
C ASP A 298 5.49 0.49 -18.72
N GLU A 299 5.53 0.43 -20.05
CA GLU A 299 4.37 0.08 -20.87
C GLU A 299 3.94 -1.39 -20.64
N PRO A 300 2.71 -1.66 -20.15
CA PRO A 300 2.29 -3.00 -19.72
C PRO A 300 2.10 -3.96 -20.89
N VAL A 301 2.58 -5.20 -20.77
CA VAL A 301 2.42 -6.22 -21.82
C VAL A 301 0.97 -6.72 -21.87
N LEU A 302 0.22 -6.19 -22.84
CA LEU A 302 -1.15 -6.60 -23.13
C LEU A 302 -1.24 -8.05 -23.61
N GLU A 303 -2.31 -8.73 -23.21
CA GLU A 303 -2.62 -10.09 -23.62
C GLU A 303 -3.09 -10.14 -25.10
N VAL A 304 -2.53 -11.09 -25.88
CA VAL A 304 -2.80 -11.27 -27.31
C VAL A 304 -4.04 -12.14 -27.56
N ALA A 305 -4.33 -13.07 -26.66
CA ALA A 305 -5.55 -13.91 -26.70
C ALA A 305 -6.80 -13.18 -26.14
N TRP A 306 -6.69 -11.88 -25.86
CA TRP A 306 -7.75 -11.04 -25.31
C TRP A 306 -9.13 -11.18 -25.99
N PRO A 307 -9.26 -11.29 -27.33
CA PRO A 307 -10.56 -11.45 -27.98
C PRO A 307 -11.36 -12.72 -27.62
N HIS A 308 -10.72 -13.72 -27.00
CA HIS A 308 -11.42 -14.86 -26.39
C HIS A 308 -11.54 -14.68 -24.87
N ILE A 309 -10.43 -14.32 -24.22
CA ILE A 309 -10.31 -14.17 -22.76
C ILE A 309 -11.35 -13.21 -22.18
N GLN A 310 -11.55 -12.05 -22.83
CA GLN A 310 -12.56 -11.06 -22.41
C GLN A 310 -13.96 -11.70 -22.32
N VAL A 311 -14.35 -12.46 -23.35
CA VAL A 311 -15.70 -13.05 -23.42
C VAL A 311 -15.86 -14.20 -22.43
N VAL A 312 -14.78 -14.93 -22.11
CA VAL A 312 -14.78 -15.94 -21.03
C VAL A 312 -14.98 -15.29 -19.66
N TYR A 313 -14.29 -14.17 -19.37
CA TYR A 313 -14.51 -13.40 -18.13
C TYR A 313 -15.92 -12.82 -18.06
N GLU A 314 -16.42 -12.19 -19.14
CA GLU A 314 -17.79 -11.65 -19.20
C GLU A 314 -18.85 -12.73 -19.00
N PHE A 315 -18.70 -13.88 -19.67
CA PHE A 315 -19.58 -15.05 -19.54
C PHE A 315 -19.63 -15.58 -18.11
N PHE A 316 -18.46 -15.82 -17.50
CA PHE A 316 -18.38 -16.37 -16.15
C PHE A 316 -18.88 -15.38 -15.09
N LEU A 317 -18.61 -14.08 -15.28
CA LEU A 317 -19.14 -13.03 -14.42
C LEU A 317 -20.68 -12.98 -14.51
N ARG A 318 -21.27 -12.99 -15.71
CA ARG A 318 -22.75 -13.06 -15.86
C ARG A 318 -23.33 -14.35 -15.28
N PHE A 319 -22.64 -15.48 -15.44
CA PHE A 319 -23.04 -16.76 -14.86
C PHE A 319 -23.09 -16.71 -13.32
N ILE A 320 -22.05 -16.18 -12.67
CA ILE A 320 -22.02 -15.99 -11.21
C ILE A 320 -23.02 -14.92 -10.76
N GLU A 321 -23.19 -13.83 -11.50
CA GLU A 321 -24.12 -12.74 -11.14
C GLU A 321 -25.59 -13.13 -11.28
N SER A 322 -25.92 -14.10 -12.15
CA SER A 322 -27.29 -14.55 -12.43
C SER A 322 -28.11 -14.82 -11.15
N PRO A 323 -29.42 -14.45 -11.13
CA PRO A 323 -30.32 -14.79 -10.04
C PRO A 323 -30.60 -16.31 -9.96
N ASP A 324 -30.41 -17.04 -11.06
CA ASP A 324 -30.60 -18.50 -11.12
C ASP A 324 -29.36 -19.28 -10.62
N PHE A 325 -28.28 -18.60 -10.24
CA PHE A 325 -27.04 -19.21 -9.76
C PHE A 325 -27.18 -19.76 -8.32
N ASN A 326 -27.08 -21.08 -8.18
CA ASN A 326 -27.16 -21.80 -6.91
C ASN A 326 -25.76 -22.21 -6.40
N THR A 327 -25.35 -21.59 -5.30
CA THR A 327 -24.06 -21.85 -4.64
C THR A 327 -23.89 -23.29 -4.16
N ASN A 328 -24.97 -24.05 -3.94
CA ASN A 328 -24.89 -25.44 -3.48
C ASN A 328 -24.39 -26.42 -4.53
N PHE A 329 -24.61 -26.15 -5.82
CA PHE A 329 -24.02 -26.92 -6.90
C PHE A 329 -22.58 -26.42 -7.18
N ALA A 330 -22.41 -25.10 -7.26
CA ALA A 330 -21.13 -24.48 -7.60
C ALA A 330 -19.99 -24.75 -6.58
N LYS A 331 -20.29 -24.89 -5.29
CA LYS A 331 -19.28 -25.10 -4.21
C LYS A 331 -18.47 -26.40 -4.31
N GLN A 332 -18.84 -27.31 -5.22
CA GLN A 332 -18.09 -28.54 -5.50
C GLN A 332 -16.99 -28.34 -6.54
N TYR A 333 -17.02 -27.22 -7.27
CA TYR A 333 -16.15 -26.92 -8.40
C TYR A 333 -15.38 -25.60 -8.21
N ILE A 334 -15.96 -24.63 -7.51
CA ILE A 334 -15.29 -23.42 -7.03
C ILE A 334 -14.80 -23.71 -5.60
N ASP A 335 -13.59 -24.24 -5.51
CA ASP A 335 -12.97 -24.73 -4.28
C ASP A 335 -11.73 -23.88 -3.86
N HIS A 336 -10.88 -24.41 -2.97
CA HIS A 336 -9.64 -23.74 -2.60
C HIS A 336 -8.59 -23.73 -3.73
N GLY A 337 -8.51 -24.79 -4.55
CA GLY A 337 -7.59 -24.83 -5.69
C GLY A 337 -7.94 -23.78 -6.75
N PHE A 338 -9.22 -23.68 -7.12
CA PHE A 338 -9.75 -22.66 -8.02
C PHE A 338 -9.44 -21.24 -7.53
N VAL A 339 -9.58 -20.97 -6.22
CA VAL A 339 -9.29 -19.65 -5.64
C VAL A 339 -7.79 -19.31 -5.68
N LEU A 340 -6.89 -20.29 -5.51
CA LEU A 340 -5.45 -20.06 -5.62
C LEU A 340 -5.04 -19.75 -7.07
N GLN A 341 -5.50 -20.55 -8.04
CA GLN A 341 -5.22 -20.32 -9.46
C GLN A 341 -5.81 -18.99 -9.96
N LEU A 342 -6.96 -18.57 -9.43
CA LEU A 342 -7.53 -17.25 -9.71
C LEU A 342 -6.69 -16.10 -9.10
N LEU A 343 -6.05 -16.31 -7.95
CA LEU A 343 -5.17 -15.33 -7.30
C LEU A 343 -3.82 -15.19 -8.00
N GLU A 344 -3.26 -16.28 -8.54
CA GLU A 344 -2.02 -16.26 -9.33
C GLU A 344 -2.14 -15.34 -10.56
N LEU A 345 -3.33 -15.28 -11.18
CA LEU A 345 -3.57 -14.40 -12.34
C LEU A 345 -3.59 -12.90 -12.01
N PHE A 346 -3.70 -12.49 -10.73
CA PHE A 346 -3.62 -11.06 -10.38
C PHE A 346 -2.24 -10.46 -10.64
N ASP A 347 -1.20 -11.27 -10.89
CA ASP A 347 0.11 -10.79 -11.32
C ASP A 347 0.20 -10.50 -12.84
N SER A 348 -0.90 -10.72 -13.60
CA SER A 348 -0.98 -10.37 -15.03
C SER A 348 -0.66 -8.89 -15.26
N GLU A 349 0.22 -8.58 -16.21
CA GLU A 349 0.59 -7.19 -16.55
C GLU A 349 -0.60 -6.41 -17.13
N ASP A 350 -1.57 -7.10 -17.75
CA ASP A 350 -2.70 -6.49 -18.43
C ASP A 350 -3.75 -5.95 -17.42
N PRO A 351 -3.94 -4.61 -17.31
CA PRO A 351 -4.88 -4.05 -16.35
C PRO A 351 -6.34 -4.42 -16.67
N ARG A 352 -6.65 -4.81 -17.91
CA ARG A 352 -7.99 -5.26 -18.31
C ARG A 352 -8.31 -6.62 -17.69
N GLU A 353 -7.33 -7.51 -17.63
CA GLU A 353 -7.49 -8.81 -16.98
C GLU A 353 -7.67 -8.63 -15.46
N ARG A 354 -6.86 -7.77 -14.83
CA ARG A 354 -6.94 -7.52 -13.38
C ARG A 354 -8.29 -6.92 -12.93
N ASP A 355 -8.94 -6.07 -13.73
CA ASP A 355 -10.27 -5.52 -13.40
C ASP A 355 -11.39 -6.59 -13.45
N PHE A 356 -11.31 -7.53 -14.40
CA PHE A 356 -12.22 -8.70 -14.44
C PHE A 356 -11.93 -9.67 -13.29
N LEU A 357 -10.66 -9.96 -12.99
CA LEU A 357 -10.26 -10.79 -11.85
C LEU A 357 -10.75 -10.20 -10.52
N LYS A 358 -10.54 -8.90 -10.32
CA LYS A 358 -11.04 -8.13 -9.17
C LYS A 358 -12.53 -8.34 -8.95
N THR A 359 -13.31 -8.13 -10.02
CA THR A 359 -14.77 -8.25 -9.98
C THR A 359 -15.21 -9.70 -9.73
N THR A 360 -14.59 -10.68 -10.42
CA THR A 360 -14.88 -12.11 -10.24
C THR A 360 -14.58 -12.58 -8.81
N LEU A 361 -13.39 -12.27 -8.27
CA LEU A 361 -13.02 -12.66 -6.91
C LEU A 361 -13.92 -12.01 -5.86
N HIS A 362 -14.31 -10.73 -6.03
CA HIS A 362 -15.27 -10.08 -5.15
C HIS A 362 -16.65 -10.77 -5.21
N ARG A 363 -17.17 -11.11 -6.39
CA ARG A 363 -18.46 -11.85 -6.52
C ARG A 363 -18.38 -13.23 -5.84
N ILE A 364 -17.25 -13.94 -5.96
CA ILE A 364 -17.01 -15.22 -5.28
C ILE A 364 -16.99 -15.03 -3.77
N TYR A 365 -16.22 -14.07 -3.24
CA TYR A 365 -16.21 -13.75 -1.79
C TYR A 365 -17.62 -13.39 -1.28
N GLY A 366 -18.38 -12.64 -2.06
CA GLY A 366 -19.76 -12.28 -1.79
C GLY A 366 -20.66 -13.51 -1.62
N LYS A 367 -20.74 -14.37 -2.64
CA LYS A 367 -21.67 -15.52 -2.68
C LYS A 367 -21.22 -16.74 -1.85
N PHE A 368 -19.92 -17.01 -1.71
CA PHE A 368 -19.40 -18.22 -1.06
C PHE A 368 -18.90 -17.96 0.37
N LEU A 369 -19.84 -18.00 1.33
CA LEU A 369 -19.55 -17.76 2.76
C LEU A 369 -18.42 -18.64 3.32
N ASN A 370 -18.34 -19.90 2.86
CA ASN A 370 -17.33 -20.87 3.26
C ASN A 370 -15.92 -20.55 2.75
N LEU A 371 -15.78 -19.84 1.63
CA LEU A 371 -14.48 -19.47 1.06
C LEU A 371 -13.90 -18.19 1.68
N ARG A 372 -14.72 -17.38 2.38
CA ARG A 372 -14.31 -16.04 2.85
C ARG A 372 -13.05 -16.04 3.73
N SER A 373 -12.92 -16.98 4.65
CA SER A 373 -11.74 -17.09 5.52
C SER A 373 -10.49 -17.57 4.76
N PHE A 374 -10.67 -18.44 3.76
CA PHE A 374 -9.59 -18.89 2.88
C PHE A 374 -9.12 -17.76 1.96
N ILE A 375 -10.03 -17.05 1.29
CA ILE A 375 -9.72 -15.91 0.42
C ILE A 375 -8.92 -14.83 1.17
N ARG A 376 -9.37 -14.40 2.36
CA ARG A 376 -8.61 -13.41 3.17
C ARG A 376 -7.21 -13.93 3.52
N ARG A 377 -7.07 -15.20 3.91
CA ARG A 377 -5.76 -15.79 4.23
C ARG A 377 -4.85 -15.85 3.01
N SER A 378 -5.36 -16.22 1.84
CA SER A 378 -4.57 -16.31 0.61
C SER A 378 -4.12 -14.93 0.12
N ILE A 379 -4.97 -13.90 0.21
CA ILE A 379 -4.57 -12.51 -0.08
C ILE A 379 -3.51 -12.02 0.92
N ASN A 380 -3.65 -12.33 2.21
CA ASN A 380 -2.62 -12.00 3.20
C ASN A 380 -1.27 -12.67 2.88
N ASN A 381 -1.27 -13.91 2.38
CA ASN A 381 -0.04 -14.60 1.96
C ASN A 381 0.63 -13.89 0.77
N VAL A 382 -0.14 -13.48 -0.25
CA VAL A 382 0.35 -12.67 -1.38
C VAL A 382 0.97 -11.36 -0.88
N PHE A 383 0.30 -10.67 0.05
CA PHE A 383 0.83 -9.44 0.65
C PHE A 383 2.09 -9.68 1.48
N PHE A 384 2.19 -10.78 2.25
CA PHE A 384 3.42 -11.11 2.97
C PHE A 384 4.60 -11.35 2.01
N GLN A 385 4.40 -12.13 0.95
CA GLN A 385 5.42 -12.38 -0.07
C GLN A 385 5.84 -11.06 -0.77
N PHE A 386 4.89 -10.20 -1.10
CA PHE A 386 5.14 -8.88 -1.69
C PHE A 386 5.96 -7.95 -0.78
N ILE A 387 5.61 -7.83 0.52
CA ILE A 387 6.23 -6.89 1.47
C ILE A 387 7.64 -7.32 1.90
N TYR A 388 7.86 -8.64 2.02
CA TYR A 388 9.03 -9.21 2.69
C TYR A 388 9.97 -10.04 1.79
N GLU A 389 9.51 -10.51 0.63
CA GLU A 389 10.32 -11.38 -0.26
C GLU A 389 10.59 -10.75 -1.63
N THR A 390 9.57 -10.33 -2.37
CA THR A 390 9.71 -9.97 -3.80
C THR A 390 9.80 -8.47 -4.09
N GLU A 391 9.10 -7.62 -3.34
CA GLU A 391 8.76 -6.23 -3.73
C GLU A 391 8.24 -6.15 -5.20
N ARG A 392 7.54 -7.20 -5.65
CA ARG A 392 6.95 -7.38 -7.00
C ARG A 392 5.65 -8.16 -6.91
N PHE A 393 4.55 -7.53 -7.30
CA PHE A 393 3.25 -8.12 -7.62
C PHE A 393 2.40 -7.02 -8.29
N ASN A 394 1.78 -7.28 -9.43
CA ASN A 394 1.07 -6.26 -10.20
C ASN A 394 -0.30 -5.91 -9.59
N GLY A 395 -1.07 -6.90 -9.13
CA GLY A 395 -2.47 -6.73 -8.69
C GLY A 395 -2.70 -6.22 -7.26
N ILE A 396 -1.75 -5.53 -6.64
CA ILE A 396 -1.88 -5.09 -5.23
C ILE A 396 -3.04 -4.10 -5.06
N ALA A 397 -3.19 -3.15 -5.99
CA ALA A 397 -4.27 -2.16 -5.95
C ALA A 397 -5.65 -2.84 -6.04
N GLU A 398 -5.81 -3.76 -7.00
CA GLU A 398 -7.06 -4.47 -7.24
C GLU A 398 -7.45 -5.39 -6.07
N LEU A 399 -6.47 -6.03 -5.41
CA LEU A 399 -6.71 -6.79 -4.18
C LEU A 399 -7.11 -5.88 -3.01
N LEU A 400 -6.54 -4.67 -2.90
CA LEU A 400 -6.92 -3.68 -1.90
C LEU A 400 -8.33 -3.10 -2.14
N GLU A 401 -8.77 -2.91 -3.39
CA GLU A 401 -10.16 -2.50 -3.68
C GLU A 401 -11.19 -3.53 -3.18
N ILE A 402 -10.90 -4.83 -3.36
CA ILE A 402 -11.73 -5.90 -2.78
C ILE A 402 -11.72 -5.80 -1.26
N LEU A 403 -10.53 -5.64 -0.66
CA LEU A 403 -10.38 -5.59 0.80
C LEU A 403 -11.05 -4.36 1.43
N GLY A 404 -11.01 -3.18 0.83
CA GLY A 404 -11.74 -2.00 1.31
C GLY A 404 -13.25 -2.25 1.38
N SER A 405 -13.82 -2.90 0.36
CA SER A 405 -15.23 -3.33 0.38
C SER A 405 -15.52 -4.38 1.46
N ILE A 406 -14.58 -5.31 1.70
CA ILE A 406 -14.67 -6.32 2.77
C ILE A 406 -14.58 -5.68 4.17
N ILE A 407 -13.70 -4.70 4.37
CA ILE A 407 -13.50 -3.98 5.65
C ILE A 407 -14.74 -3.16 5.99
N ASN A 408 -15.32 -2.45 5.02
CA ASN A 408 -16.58 -1.75 5.23
C ASN A 408 -17.72 -2.72 5.60
N GLY A 409 -17.70 -3.93 5.03
CA GLY A 409 -18.59 -5.05 5.38
C GLY A 409 -18.30 -5.78 6.70
N PHE A 410 -17.34 -5.34 7.53
CA PHE A 410 -17.09 -5.96 8.84
C PHE A 410 -18.20 -5.65 9.86
N ALA A 411 -18.60 -6.68 10.61
CA ALA A 411 -19.46 -6.54 11.77
C ALA A 411 -18.68 -5.96 12.96
N LEU A 412 -19.37 -5.18 13.80
CA LEU A 412 -18.86 -4.66 15.07
C LEU A 412 -19.30 -5.54 16.26
N PRO A 413 -18.49 -5.67 17.33
CA PRO A 413 -17.12 -5.14 17.45
C PRO A 413 -16.14 -5.85 16.50
N LEU A 414 -15.10 -5.13 16.09
CA LEU A 414 -14.07 -5.70 15.21
C LEU A 414 -13.38 -6.91 15.86
N LYS A 415 -13.18 -7.95 15.07
CA LYS A 415 -12.47 -9.16 15.51
C LYS A 415 -10.96 -8.93 15.59
N GLU A 416 -10.31 -9.69 16.46
CA GLU A 416 -8.85 -9.75 16.55
C GLU A 416 -8.17 -10.16 15.24
N GLU A 417 -8.78 -11.07 14.45
CA GLU A 417 -8.28 -11.41 13.10
C GLU A 417 -8.22 -10.20 12.14
N HIS A 418 -9.03 -9.16 12.37
CA HIS A 418 -9.03 -7.93 11.58
C HIS A 418 -8.03 -6.91 12.12
N LYS A 419 -7.90 -6.77 13.45
CA LYS A 419 -6.90 -5.89 14.09
C LYS A 419 -5.46 -6.34 13.81
N LEU A 420 -5.22 -7.66 13.80
CA LEU A 420 -3.96 -8.24 13.35
C LEU A 420 -3.71 -8.03 11.86
N PHE A 421 -4.74 -8.03 11.01
CA PHE A 421 -4.59 -7.75 9.58
C PHE A 421 -4.16 -6.29 9.31
N LEU A 422 -4.79 -5.32 10.00
CA LEU A 422 -4.38 -3.91 9.96
C LEU A 422 -2.90 -3.74 10.36
N THR A 423 -2.54 -4.20 11.56
CA THR A 423 -1.20 -3.97 12.15
C THR A 423 -0.07 -4.80 11.52
N ARG A 424 -0.36 -5.99 10.99
CA ARG A 424 0.66 -6.89 10.41
C ARG A 424 0.74 -6.89 8.89
N VAL A 425 -0.25 -6.33 8.20
CA VAL A 425 -0.30 -6.37 6.72
C VAL A 425 -0.52 -4.98 6.13
N LEU A 426 -1.61 -4.27 6.49
CA LEU A 426 -1.90 -2.96 5.88
C LEU A 426 -0.86 -1.90 6.25
N ILE A 427 -0.54 -1.71 7.53
CA ILE A 427 0.46 -0.70 7.93
C ILE A 427 1.85 -1.02 7.30
N PRO A 428 2.35 -2.28 7.31
CA PRO A 428 3.59 -2.62 6.60
C PRO A 428 3.61 -2.45 5.07
N LEU A 429 2.46 -2.43 4.35
CA LEU A 429 2.44 -2.19 2.89
C LEU A 429 3.04 -0.81 2.52
N HIS A 430 2.95 0.18 3.41
CA HIS A 430 3.55 1.51 3.22
C HIS A 430 5.09 1.49 3.14
N LYS A 431 5.75 0.39 3.55
CA LYS A 431 7.21 0.21 3.41
C LYS A 431 7.65 0.21 1.95
N VAL A 432 6.95 -0.54 1.08
CA VAL A 432 7.45 -0.96 -0.24
C VAL A 432 7.65 0.23 -1.17
N LYS A 433 8.65 0.15 -2.07
CA LYS A 433 9.08 1.29 -2.91
C LYS A 433 7.97 1.77 -3.86
N SER A 434 7.28 0.84 -4.52
CA SER A 434 6.20 1.06 -5.49
C SER A 434 4.84 1.41 -4.86
N LEU A 435 4.84 2.07 -3.70
CA LEU A 435 3.62 2.42 -2.95
C LEU A 435 2.62 3.23 -3.79
N SER A 436 3.12 4.10 -4.67
CA SER A 436 2.30 4.98 -5.50
C SER A 436 1.28 4.26 -6.38
N MET A 437 1.59 3.04 -6.83
CA MET A 437 0.72 2.20 -7.67
C MET A 437 -0.57 1.75 -6.97
N TYR A 438 -0.62 1.77 -5.63
CA TYR A 438 -1.74 1.27 -4.83
C TYR A 438 -2.07 2.13 -3.59
N HIS A 439 -1.41 3.29 -3.43
CA HIS A 439 -1.58 4.16 -2.27
C HIS A 439 -3.04 4.59 -2.02
N PRO A 440 -3.83 5.05 -3.02
CA PRO A 440 -5.21 5.47 -2.77
C PRO A 440 -6.09 4.34 -2.23
N GLN A 441 -5.89 3.12 -2.75
CA GLN A 441 -6.59 1.92 -2.29
C GLN A 441 -6.19 1.52 -0.87
N LEU A 442 -4.92 1.73 -0.50
CA LEU A 442 -4.41 1.42 0.84
C LEU A 442 -4.89 2.44 1.88
N ALA A 443 -4.74 3.73 1.62
CA ALA A 443 -5.25 4.80 2.48
C ALA A 443 -6.77 4.66 2.71
N TYR A 444 -7.54 4.33 1.66
CA TYR A 444 -8.95 3.99 1.81
C TYR A 444 -9.19 2.80 2.76
N CYS A 445 -8.38 1.74 2.70
CA CYS A 445 -8.48 0.63 3.65
C CYS A 445 -8.14 1.04 5.09
N ILE A 446 -7.20 1.96 5.30
CA ILE A 446 -6.82 2.48 6.63
C ILE A 446 -7.94 3.35 7.22
N VAL A 447 -8.43 4.34 6.46
CA VAL A 447 -9.57 5.19 6.87
C VAL A 447 -10.81 4.34 7.16
N GLN A 448 -11.11 3.35 6.32
CA GLN A 448 -12.22 2.43 6.56
C GLN A 448 -12.05 1.51 7.78
N PHE A 449 -10.85 1.38 8.36
CA PHE A 449 -10.66 0.74 9.66
C PHE A 449 -10.93 1.71 10.81
N LEU A 450 -10.51 2.98 10.71
CA LEU A 450 -10.75 4.00 11.73
C LEU A 450 -12.24 4.33 11.88
N GLU A 451 -12.99 4.45 10.77
CA GLU A 451 -14.46 4.58 10.78
C GLU A 451 -15.20 3.46 11.54
N LYS A 452 -14.57 2.30 11.74
CA LYS A 452 -15.17 1.14 12.42
C LYS A 452 -14.79 1.04 13.89
N ASP A 453 -13.64 1.59 14.28
CA ASP A 453 -13.07 1.50 15.62
C ASP A 453 -11.97 2.56 15.81
N ALA A 454 -12.37 3.78 16.17
CA ALA A 454 -11.48 4.95 16.29
C ALA A 454 -10.32 4.73 17.28
N ALA A 455 -10.45 3.81 18.24
CA ALA A 455 -9.38 3.43 19.16
C ALA A 455 -8.18 2.71 18.47
N LEU A 456 -8.25 2.46 17.16
CA LEU A 456 -7.12 2.01 16.34
C LEU A 456 -6.24 3.16 15.83
N THR A 457 -6.65 4.42 16.02
CA THR A 457 -5.91 5.61 15.53
C THR A 457 -4.47 5.67 16.03
N GLU A 458 -4.24 5.38 17.31
CA GLU A 458 -2.91 5.44 17.93
C GLU A 458 -1.93 4.45 17.26
N GLU A 459 -2.34 3.19 17.09
CA GLU A 459 -1.56 2.16 16.39
C GLU A 459 -1.32 2.50 14.90
N VAL A 460 -2.31 3.09 14.23
CA VAL A 460 -2.20 3.51 12.82
C VAL A 460 -1.19 4.65 12.67
N VAL A 461 -1.36 5.75 13.41
CA VAL A 461 -0.53 6.95 13.28
C VAL A 461 0.91 6.66 13.70
N LEU A 462 1.13 5.95 14.83
CA LEU A 462 2.47 5.53 15.23
C LEU A 462 3.08 4.53 14.24
N GLY A 463 2.24 3.69 13.62
CA GLY A 463 2.63 2.78 12.55
C GLY A 463 3.11 3.49 11.28
N LEU A 464 2.41 4.53 10.83
CA LEU A 464 2.83 5.37 9.70
C LEU A 464 4.10 6.17 10.03
N LEU A 465 4.17 6.81 11.20
CA LEU A 465 5.36 7.55 11.66
C LEU A 465 6.60 6.66 11.74
N ARG A 466 6.45 5.38 12.12
CA ARG A 466 7.52 4.38 12.10
C ARG A 466 8.07 4.10 10.70
N TYR A 467 7.24 4.16 9.66
CA TYR A 467 7.62 3.90 8.27
C TYR A 467 7.81 5.18 7.43
N TRP A 468 7.83 6.36 8.06
CA TRP A 468 7.91 7.66 7.39
C TRP A 468 9.08 7.73 6.39
N PRO A 469 8.85 8.10 5.12
CA PRO A 469 9.89 8.15 4.09
C PRO A 469 10.98 9.18 4.43
N LYS A 470 12.25 8.80 4.26
CA LYS A 470 13.42 9.67 4.55
C LYS A 470 14.29 9.99 3.34
N VAL A 471 14.01 9.35 2.20
CA VAL A 471 14.83 9.40 0.96
C VAL A 471 13.97 9.39 -0.31
N ASN A 472 12.65 9.57 -0.18
CA ASN A 472 11.71 9.60 -1.31
C ASN A 472 10.59 10.60 -0.99
N SER A 473 10.72 11.81 -1.53
CA SER A 473 9.79 12.92 -1.26
C SER A 473 8.42 12.72 -1.90
N THR A 474 8.30 11.95 -2.98
CA THR A 474 7.01 11.57 -3.57
C THR A 474 6.20 10.71 -2.59
N LYS A 475 6.85 9.72 -1.95
CA LYS A 475 6.22 8.93 -0.88
C LYS A 475 5.93 9.78 0.36
N GLU A 476 6.78 10.75 0.70
CA GLU A 476 6.52 11.65 1.84
C GLU A 476 5.28 12.52 1.61
N VAL A 477 5.08 13.03 0.38
CA VAL A 477 3.84 13.70 -0.04
C VAL A 477 2.64 12.75 0.02
N MET A 478 2.81 11.45 -0.31
CA MET A 478 1.74 10.45 -0.18
C MET A 478 1.34 10.21 1.28
N PHE A 479 2.30 10.01 2.19
CA PHE A 479 2.02 9.91 3.64
C PHE A 479 1.35 11.19 4.18
N LEU A 480 1.72 12.37 3.67
CA LEU A 480 1.02 13.62 4.03
C LEU A 480 -0.41 13.72 3.47
N ASN A 481 -0.75 13.04 2.37
CA ASN A 481 -2.16 12.91 1.96
C ASN A 481 -2.92 12.00 2.92
N GLU A 482 -2.39 10.80 3.18
CA GLU A 482 -3.03 9.82 4.06
C GLU A 482 -3.23 10.36 5.49
N VAL A 483 -2.29 11.16 6.02
CA VAL A 483 -2.43 11.84 7.31
C VAL A 483 -3.57 12.87 7.32
N GLU A 484 -3.84 13.56 6.19
CA GLU A 484 -5.02 14.44 6.11
C GLU A 484 -6.33 13.64 6.00
N ASP A 485 -6.36 12.59 5.18
CA ASP A 485 -7.51 11.67 5.09
C ASP A 485 -7.84 11.03 6.45
N ILE A 486 -6.81 10.74 7.26
CA ILE A 486 -6.94 10.25 8.64
C ILE A 486 -7.43 11.36 9.60
N PHE A 487 -6.98 12.62 9.44
CA PHE A 487 -7.47 13.72 10.27
C PHE A 487 -8.98 13.96 10.07
N GLU A 488 -9.54 13.82 8.87
CA GLU A 488 -10.98 14.01 8.63
C GLU A 488 -11.88 13.02 9.41
N VAL A 489 -11.34 11.89 9.88
CA VAL A 489 -12.06 10.87 10.66
C VAL A 489 -11.54 10.70 12.11
N MET A 490 -10.63 11.57 12.57
CA MET A 490 -9.95 11.40 13.86
C MET A 490 -10.73 12.01 15.04
N ASP A 491 -11.15 11.19 16.00
CA ASP A 491 -11.72 11.68 17.26
C ASP A 491 -10.72 12.57 18.04
N PRO A 492 -11.12 13.74 18.59
CA PRO A 492 -10.23 14.62 19.35
C PRO A 492 -9.55 13.96 20.56
N ALA A 493 -10.22 12.97 21.18
CA ALA A 493 -9.66 12.20 22.29
C ALA A 493 -8.53 11.23 21.87
N GLU A 494 -8.51 10.82 20.60
CA GLU A 494 -7.44 10.00 20.02
C GLU A 494 -6.30 10.89 19.49
N PHE A 495 -6.65 12.03 18.85
CA PHE A 495 -5.70 13.09 18.48
C PHE A 495 -4.79 13.50 19.65
N ALA A 496 -5.39 13.70 20.83
CA ALA A 496 -4.67 14.12 22.03
C ALA A 496 -3.54 13.16 22.46
N LYS A 497 -3.57 11.89 22.05
CA LYS A 497 -2.52 10.89 22.32
C LYS A 497 -1.37 10.93 21.31
N VAL A 498 -1.70 11.21 20.05
CA VAL A 498 -0.75 11.13 18.91
C VAL A 498 -0.14 12.47 18.52
N GLN A 499 -0.66 13.59 19.03
CA GLN A 499 -0.23 14.94 18.66
C GLN A 499 1.27 15.20 18.85
N GLU A 500 1.86 14.85 20.01
CA GLU A 500 3.28 15.08 20.28
C GLU A 500 4.19 14.43 19.20
N PRO A 501 4.14 13.11 18.93
CA PRO A 501 4.97 12.50 17.90
C PRO A 501 4.58 12.89 16.46
N LEU A 502 3.30 13.17 16.19
CA LEU A 502 2.82 13.55 14.86
C LEU A 502 3.29 14.95 14.48
N PHE A 503 3.09 15.96 15.32
CA PHE A 503 3.56 17.32 15.06
C PHE A 503 5.09 17.41 15.10
N ASN A 504 5.77 16.58 15.90
CA ASN A 504 7.22 16.43 15.79
C ASN A 504 7.68 15.94 14.40
N GLN A 505 6.84 15.27 13.61
CA GLN A 505 7.15 14.91 12.22
C GLN A 505 6.66 15.94 11.20
N LEU A 506 5.48 16.54 11.40
CA LEU A 506 4.99 17.65 10.56
C LEU A 506 5.93 18.86 10.62
N ALA A 507 6.51 19.17 11.78
CA ALA A 507 7.57 20.17 11.95
C ALA A 507 8.75 19.97 10.99
N LYS A 508 9.20 18.71 10.81
CA LYS A 508 10.28 18.36 9.87
C LYS A 508 9.84 18.46 8.41
N SER A 509 8.59 18.08 8.13
CA SER A 509 7.99 18.20 6.79
C SER A 509 7.86 19.66 6.36
N VAL A 510 7.44 20.55 7.27
CA VAL A 510 7.38 22.01 7.06
C VAL A 510 8.78 22.62 6.91
N ALA A 511 9.78 22.12 7.66
CA ALA A 511 11.19 22.49 7.49
C ALA A 511 11.88 21.86 6.26
N SER A 512 11.16 21.06 5.45
CA SER A 512 11.78 20.34 4.34
C SER A 512 12.20 21.29 3.21
N PRO A 513 13.46 21.24 2.73
CA PRO A 513 13.90 22.04 1.59
C PRO A 513 13.22 21.62 0.28
N HIS A 514 12.60 20.42 0.24
CA HIS A 514 11.87 19.92 -0.91
C HIS A 514 10.47 20.54 -0.98
N PHE A 515 10.27 21.52 -1.87
CA PHE A 515 9.10 22.39 -1.83
C PHE A 515 7.75 21.64 -1.78
N GLN A 516 7.58 20.55 -2.53
CA GLN A 516 6.30 19.80 -2.55
C GLN A 516 5.97 19.17 -1.19
N VAL A 517 6.96 18.89 -0.34
CA VAL A 517 6.73 18.33 1.01
C VAL A 517 6.31 19.44 1.96
N ALA A 518 7.04 20.56 1.99
CA ALA A 518 6.72 21.70 2.84
C ALA A 518 5.39 22.38 2.44
N GLU A 519 5.15 22.55 1.14
CA GLU A 519 3.87 23.03 0.58
C GLU A 519 2.71 22.10 0.98
N ARG A 520 2.89 20.78 0.84
CA ARG A 520 1.83 19.81 1.20
C ARG A 520 1.52 19.78 2.69
N ALA A 521 2.54 19.87 3.55
CA ALA A 521 2.37 19.90 5.00
C ALA A 521 1.75 21.22 5.48
N LEU A 522 2.18 22.36 4.93
CA LEU A 522 1.58 23.66 5.22
C LEU A 522 0.14 23.78 4.71
N TYR A 523 -0.26 22.97 3.71
CA TYR A 523 -1.62 22.98 3.19
C TYR A 523 -2.68 22.54 4.23
N PHE A 524 -2.29 21.78 5.26
CA PHE A 524 -3.20 21.38 6.35
C PHE A 524 -3.84 22.59 7.06
N TRP A 525 -3.16 23.74 7.13
CA TRP A 525 -3.71 24.98 7.71
C TRP A 525 -4.85 25.62 6.87
N ASN A 526 -5.20 25.04 5.72
CA ASN A 526 -6.40 25.39 4.96
C ASN A 526 -7.62 24.52 5.34
N ASN A 527 -7.44 23.48 6.14
CA ASN A 527 -8.49 22.55 6.56
C ASN A 527 -9.05 23.01 7.93
N GLU A 528 -10.33 23.42 7.96
CA GLU A 528 -10.97 23.96 9.16
C GLU A 528 -10.98 22.96 10.32
N TYR A 529 -11.11 21.65 10.05
CA TYR A 529 -11.12 20.63 11.10
C TYR A 529 -9.75 20.46 11.76
N PHE A 530 -8.68 20.40 10.96
CA PHE A 530 -7.31 20.39 11.44
C PHE A 530 -6.99 21.66 12.27
N CYS A 531 -7.40 22.84 11.78
CA CYS A 531 -7.19 24.09 12.52
C CYS A 531 -7.92 24.13 13.86
N ASN A 532 -9.11 23.52 13.98
CA ASN A 532 -9.81 23.38 15.26
C ASN A 532 -9.06 22.45 16.23
N LEU A 533 -8.65 21.24 15.78
CA LEU A 533 -7.84 20.30 16.59
C LEU A 533 -6.53 20.93 17.09
N VAL A 534 -5.87 21.72 16.22
CA VAL A 534 -4.66 22.49 16.56
C VAL A 534 -4.94 23.60 17.58
N SER A 535 -6.09 24.26 17.48
CA SER A 535 -6.47 25.35 18.40
C SER A 535 -6.79 24.81 19.80
N ASP A 536 -7.55 23.72 19.88
CA ASP A 536 -7.93 23.05 21.14
C ASP A 536 -6.73 22.46 21.90
N ASN A 537 -5.58 22.30 21.24
CA ASN A 537 -4.34 21.75 21.82
C ASN A 537 -3.11 22.66 21.59
N VAL A 538 -3.32 23.96 21.41
CA VAL A 538 -2.26 24.92 21.03
C VAL A 538 -1.06 24.90 21.99
N ASP A 539 -1.31 24.68 23.28
CA ASP A 539 -0.30 24.65 24.35
C ASP A 539 0.77 23.56 24.17
N VAL A 540 0.45 22.48 23.45
CA VAL A 540 1.39 21.40 23.11
C VAL A 540 1.97 21.60 21.70
N ILE A 541 1.13 22.05 20.75
CA ILE A 541 1.46 22.07 19.33
C ILE A 541 2.33 23.28 18.94
N LEU A 542 2.05 24.47 19.48
CA LEU A 542 2.77 25.69 19.12
C LEU A 542 4.26 25.61 19.48
N PRO A 543 4.70 25.17 20.68
CA PRO A 543 6.13 25.01 20.99
C PRO A 543 6.88 24.09 20.01
N ILE A 544 6.22 23.02 19.52
CA ILE A 544 6.79 22.08 18.54
C ILE A 544 6.90 22.72 17.14
N MET A 545 5.88 23.49 16.74
CA MET A 545 5.79 24.09 15.40
C MET A 545 6.47 25.46 15.28
N PHE A 546 6.78 26.14 16.39
CA PHE A 546 7.28 27.51 16.38
C PHE A 546 8.61 27.64 15.61
N ALA A 547 9.62 26.85 15.97
CA ALA A 547 10.96 26.92 15.38
C ALA A 547 10.96 26.79 13.84
N PRO A 548 10.43 25.73 13.21
CA PRO A 548 10.47 25.58 11.75
C PRO A 548 9.64 26.62 10.99
N LEU A 549 8.54 27.12 11.58
CA LEU A 549 7.78 28.22 11.00
C LEU A 549 8.57 29.54 11.09
N TYR A 550 9.09 29.86 12.27
CA TYR A 550 9.83 31.10 12.51
C TYR A 550 11.13 31.17 11.69
N GLU A 551 11.88 30.07 11.56
CA GLU A 551 13.05 30.00 10.67
C GLU A 551 12.68 30.24 9.20
N ASN A 552 11.71 29.50 8.65
CA ASN A 552 11.25 29.69 7.27
C ASN A 552 10.68 31.11 7.03
N SER A 553 10.10 31.75 8.04
CA SER A 553 9.57 33.12 7.95
C SER A 553 10.66 34.19 7.75
N LYS A 554 11.89 33.95 8.20
CA LYS A 554 13.04 34.85 7.98
C LYS A 554 13.49 34.86 6.51
N GLY A 555 13.23 33.78 5.78
CA GLY A 555 13.38 33.71 4.34
C GLY A 555 13.39 32.27 3.84
N HIS A 556 12.55 31.98 2.85
CA HIS A 556 12.51 30.69 2.17
C HIS A 556 12.65 30.89 0.66
N TRP A 557 13.38 30.00 -0.02
CA TRP A 557 13.74 30.16 -1.45
C TRP A 557 12.51 30.14 -2.37
N ASN A 558 11.49 29.36 -2.01
CA ASN A 558 10.18 29.37 -2.66
C ASN A 558 9.25 30.34 -1.92
N ARG A 559 8.80 31.38 -2.64
CA ARG A 559 7.94 32.46 -2.14
C ARG A 559 6.51 32.01 -1.79
N THR A 560 5.99 30.94 -2.39
CA THR A 560 4.67 30.39 -2.03
C THR A 560 4.69 29.85 -0.61
N ILE A 561 5.69 29.01 -0.30
CA ILE A 561 5.92 28.47 1.06
C ILE A 561 6.12 29.61 2.07
N HIS A 562 6.89 30.65 1.73
CA HIS A 562 7.07 31.82 2.59
C HIS A 562 5.73 32.49 2.95
N GLY A 563 4.80 32.61 1.99
CA GLY A 563 3.44 33.10 2.25
C GLY A 563 2.58 32.14 3.10
N MET A 564 2.66 30.83 2.86
CA MET A 564 1.92 29.82 3.63
C MET A 564 2.41 29.75 5.09
N VAL A 565 3.72 29.89 5.32
CA VAL A 565 4.32 29.96 6.66
C VAL A 565 3.79 31.18 7.43
N TYR A 566 3.73 32.36 6.81
CA TYR A 566 3.11 33.52 7.45
C TYR A 566 1.62 33.31 7.77
N ASN A 567 0.87 32.58 6.93
CA ASN A 567 -0.53 32.26 7.23
C ASN A 567 -0.64 31.35 8.46
N ALA A 568 0.15 30.27 8.53
CA ALA A 568 0.18 29.38 9.68
C ALA A 568 0.61 30.09 10.97
N MET A 569 1.65 30.93 10.92
CA MET A 569 2.08 31.75 12.07
C MET A 569 1.01 32.74 12.52
N LYS A 570 0.33 33.41 11.58
CA LYS A 570 -0.76 34.33 11.88
C LYS A 570 -1.90 33.63 12.61
N LEU A 571 -2.27 32.41 12.19
CA LEU A 571 -3.29 31.61 12.86
C LEU A 571 -2.88 31.27 14.30
N PHE A 572 -1.63 30.84 14.53
CA PHE A 572 -1.12 30.60 15.89
C PHE A 572 -1.13 31.87 16.77
N MET A 573 -0.74 33.02 16.21
CA MET A 573 -0.83 34.33 16.90
C MET A 573 -2.27 34.73 17.23
N GLU A 574 -3.25 34.38 16.39
CA GLU A 574 -4.67 34.69 16.62
C GLU A 574 -5.34 33.73 17.62
N VAL A 575 -4.83 32.50 17.78
CA VAL A 575 -5.30 31.52 18.77
C VAL A 575 -4.76 31.81 20.17
N ASN A 576 -3.43 31.94 20.34
CA ASN A 576 -2.83 32.25 21.65
C ASN A 576 -1.63 33.20 21.50
N PRO A 577 -1.87 34.53 21.56
CA PRO A 577 -0.81 35.54 21.45
C PRO A 577 0.27 35.43 22.54
N GLN A 578 -0.12 35.05 23.77
CA GLN A 578 0.79 35.02 24.93
C GLN A 578 1.80 33.89 24.79
N LEU A 579 1.32 32.68 24.50
CA LEU A 579 2.18 31.52 24.24
C LEU A 579 3.07 31.74 23.00
N PHE A 580 2.61 32.47 22.00
CA PHE A 580 3.43 32.81 20.83
C PHE A 580 4.61 33.73 21.18
N ASP A 581 4.37 34.76 22.00
CA ASP A 581 5.44 35.64 22.49
C ASP A 581 6.40 34.90 23.44
N GLU A 582 5.89 33.99 24.28
CA GLU A 582 6.70 33.11 25.13
C GLU A 582 7.60 32.17 24.31
N CYS A 583 7.05 31.46 23.31
CA CYS A 583 7.83 30.62 22.39
C CYS A 583 8.90 31.43 21.63
N SER A 584 8.59 32.67 21.26
CA SER A 584 9.52 33.60 20.61
C SER A 584 10.67 34.02 21.53
N HIS A 585 10.39 34.21 22.83
CA HIS A 585 11.39 34.50 23.84
C HIS A 585 12.28 33.29 24.11
N GLU A 586 11.70 32.12 24.39
CA GLU A 586 12.44 30.87 24.63
C GLU A 586 13.32 30.49 23.44
N TYR A 587 12.80 30.59 22.21
CA TYR A 587 13.57 30.32 21.00
C TYR A 587 14.78 31.27 20.86
N THR A 588 14.60 32.55 21.22
CA THR A 588 15.68 33.54 21.20
C THR A 588 16.72 33.24 22.28
N GLU A 589 16.32 32.83 23.49
CA GLU A 589 17.25 32.40 24.53
C GLU A 589 18.02 31.13 24.12
N GLN A 590 17.33 30.12 23.57
CA GLN A 590 17.95 28.89 23.08
C GLN A 590 19.02 29.17 22.01
N GLN A 591 18.73 30.08 21.06
CA GLN A 591 19.69 30.49 20.03
C GLN A 591 20.90 31.24 20.63
N ASN A 592 20.69 32.14 21.60
CA ASN A 592 21.78 32.83 22.29
C ASN A 592 22.68 31.85 23.08
N ASN A 593 22.08 30.83 23.71
CA ASN A 593 22.77 29.82 24.50
C ASN A 593 23.39 28.68 23.66
N ALA A 594 23.04 28.54 22.38
CA ALA A 594 23.44 27.41 21.53
C ALA A 594 24.97 27.24 21.41
N GLU A 595 25.72 28.33 21.29
CA GLU A 595 27.18 28.27 21.21
C GLU A 595 27.81 27.83 22.55
N ALA A 596 27.24 28.23 23.69
CA ALA A 596 27.67 27.76 25.01
C ALA A 596 27.37 26.27 25.22
N VAL A 597 26.21 25.78 24.75
CA VAL A 597 25.87 24.34 24.73
C VAL A 597 26.85 23.55 23.87
N LYS A 598 27.20 24.07 22.69
CA LYS A 598 28.21 23.51 21.77
C LYS A 598 29.61 23.47 22.39
N GLN A 599 30.04 24.52 23.09
CA GLN A 599 31.32 24.55 23.80
C GLN A 599 31.35 23.58 24.99
N ASN A 600 30.27 23.46 25.76
CA ASN A 600 30.14 22.46 26.84
C ASN A 600 30.22 21.02 26.27
N ARG A 601 29.53 20.76 25.15
CA ARG A 601 29.64 19.48 24.42
C ARG A 601 31.07 19.19 23.96
N GLN A 602 31.80 20.19 23.46
CA GLN A 602 33.21 20.03 23.07
C GLN A 602 34.10 19.74 24.28
N ALA A 603 33.99 20.51 25.37
CA ALA A 603 34.79 20.31 26.59
C ALA A 603 34.58 18.92 27.22
N LYS A 604 33.38 18.33 27.09
CA LYS A 604 33.12 16.94 27.47
C LYS A 604 33.89 15.94 26.59
N TRP A 605 33.92 16.14 25.26
CA TRP A 605 34.73 15.32 24.35
C TRP A 605 36.23 15.45 24.62
N ASP A 606 36.73 16.67 24.84
CA ASP A 606 38.14 16.92 25.14
C ASP A 606 38.57 16.21 26.45
N ARG A 607 37.71 16.27 27.47
CA ARG A 607 37.92 15.56 28.75
C ARG A 607 37.92 14.03 28.58
N LEU A 608 37.06 13.48 27.71
CA LEU A 608 37.05 12.05 27.39
C LEU A 608 38.31 11.63 26.62
N ALA A 609 38.78 12.45 25.68
CA ALA A 609 40.02 12.22 24.95
C ALA A 609 41.24 12.21 25.89
N ALA A 610 41.37 13.22 26.75
CA ALA A 610 42.44 13.30 27.74
C ALA A 610 42.45 12.10 28.71
N LEU A 611 41.27 11.62 29.14
CA LEU A 611 41.15 10.42 29.97
C LEU A 611 41.65 9.16 29.23
N ALA A 612 41.30 9.01 27.95
CA ALA A 612 41.74 7.89 27.13
C ALA A 612 43.27 7.91 26.89
N GLU A 613 43.86 9.09 26.70
CA GLU A 613 45.32 9.26 26.57
C GLU A 613 46.05 8.96 27.88
N GLN A 614 45.49 9.33 29.03
CA GLN A 614 46.04 8.96 30.35
C GLN A 614 46.01 7.43 30.57
N MET A 615 44.93 6.75 30.19
CA MET A 615 44.86 5.28 30.26
C MET A 615 45.88 4.61 29.31
N LYS A 616 46.04 5.16 28.09
CA LYS A 616 46.97 4.63 27.08
C LYS A 616 48.44 4.86 27.45
N SER A 617 48.79 6.01 28.02
CA SER A 617 50.13 6.31 28.51
C SER A 617 50.46 5.52 29.79
N GLY A 618 49.49 5.35 30.70
CA GLY A 618 49.61 4.47 31.86
C GLY A 618 49.89 3.00 31.48
N ALA A 619 49.26 2.50 30.42
CA ALA A 619 49.52 1.14 29.91
C ALA A 619 50.91 0.97 29.27
N ASN A 620 51.49 2.03 28.69
CA ASN A 620 52.85 2.01 28.15
C ASN A 620 53.94 2.21 29.23
N GLY A 621 53.58 2.53 30.48
CA GLY A 621 54.52 2.79 31.57
C GLY A 621 55.16 1.56 32.22
N THR A 622 54.73 0.34 31.87
CA THR A 622 55.02 -0.89 32.66
C THR A 622 55.80 -1.98 31.92
N THR A 623 56.36 -1.70 30.74
CA THR A 623 57.07 -2.69 29.90
C THR A 623 58.55 -2.36 29.63
N ALA A 624 59.28 -1.90 30.65
CA ALA A 624 60.73 -1.67 30.56
C ALA A 624 61.52 -2.08 31.82
N GLY A 625 61.87 -3.37 31.92
CA GLY A 625 62.94 -3.88 32.79
C GLY A 625 62.53 -4.39 34.18
N GLY A 626 62.90 -5.64 34.49
CA GLY A 626 62.77 -6.22 35.83
C GLY A 626 62.33 -7.69 35.84
N ALA A 627 63.27 -8.63 35.72
CA ALA A 627 62.99 -10.05 35.94
C ALA A 627 63.04 -10.36 37.46
N GLY A 628 61.90 -10.70 38.05
CA GLY A 628 61.77 -11.00 39.48
C GLY A 628 60.30 -11.19 39.87
N GLY A 629 59.77 -12.40 39.70
CA GLY A 629 58.33 -12.64 39.78
C GLY A 629 57.78 -12.69 41.21
N ILE A 630 56.72 -11.92 41.48
CA ILE A 630 55.82 -12.12 42.62
C ILE A 630 54.37 -12.16 42.13
N VAL A 631 53.73 -13.31 42.38
CA VAL A 631 52.30 -13.61 42.51
C VAL A 631 51.28 -12.53 42.05
N ALA A 632 50.46 -12.88 41.05
CA ALA A 632 49.27 -12.11 40.70
C ALA A 632 48.20 -12.17 41.80
N PRO A 633 47.53 -11.05 42.15
CA PRO A 633 46.40 -11.08 43.07
C PRO A 633 45.22 -11.81 42.42
N ALA A 634 44.86 -12.96 42.98
CA ALA A 634 43.76 -13.77 42.48
C ALA A 634 42.41 -13.07 42.74
N VAL A 635 41.81 -12.48 41.70
CA VAL A 635 40.40 -12.09 41.74
C VAL A 635 39.57 -13.36 41.88
N GLN A 636 39.05 -13.58 43.10
CA GLN A 636 38.26 -14.75 43.44
C GLN A 636 37.01 -14.80 42.54
N ARG A 637 36.75 -15.95 41.92
CA ARG A 637 35.43 -16.26 41.37
C ARG A 637 34.54 -16.75 42.52
N PRO A 638 33.43 -16.07 42.85
CA PRO A 638 32.42 -16.66 43.72
C PRO A 638 31.82 -17.89 43.04
N SER A 639 31.86 -19.04 43.71
CA SER A 639 31.20 -20.26 43.25
C SER A 639 29.68 -20.13 43.33
N THR A 640 28.96 -20.65 42.34
CA THR A 640 27.49 -20.62 42.29
C THR A 640 26.87 -21.46 43.40
N SER A 641 26.08 -20.83 44.29
CA SER A 641 25.06 -21.47 45.12
C SER A 641 23.72 -20.76 44.94
N ARG A 642 22.62 -21.51 45.02
CA ARG A 642 21.27 -21.04 44.62
C ARG A 642 20.73 -19.98 45.59
N GLY A 643 20.28 -18.85 45.04
CA GLY A 643 19.47 -17.82 45.71
C GLY A 643 18.60 -17.10 44.68
N ASN A 644 17.38 -16.70 45.06
CA ASN A 644 16.36 -16.23 44.12
C ASN A 644 16.17 -14.71 44.19
N SER A 645 16.68 -13.97 43.20
CA SER A 645 16.38 -12.56 42.96
C SER A 645 16.64 -12.17 41.49
N SER A 646 15.94 -11.12 41.02
CA SER A 646 16.02 -10.63 39.65
C SER A 646 17.34 -9.88 39.37
N VAL A 647 17.87 -10.03 38.15
CA VAL A 647 19.06 -9.32 37.68
C VAL A 647 18.67 -8.36 36.55
N GLY A 648 18.55 -7.07 36.89
CA GLY A 648 18.66 -6.00 35.91
C GLY A 648 20.14 -5.71 35.62
N SER A 649 20.46 -5.33 34.38
CA SER A 649 21.82 -4.92 34.02
C SER A 649 22.12 -3.50 34.53
N PRO A 650 23.36 -3.20 34.98
CA PRO A 650 23.71 -1.86 35.44
C PRO A 650 23.72 -0.87 34.27
N LEU A 651 22.82 0.11 34.34
CA LEU A 651 22.79 1.24 33.40
C LEU A 651 23.96 2.20 33.64
N ARG A 652 24.41 2.81 32.54
CA ARG A 652 25.48 3.80 32.51
C ARG A 652 24.87 5.19 32.51
N GLU A 653 24.93 5.88 33.63
CA GLU A 653 24.47 7.27 33.73
C GLU A 653 25.39 8.23 32.95
N GLY A 654 24.79 9.28 32.36
CA GLY A 654 25.52 10.40 31.74
C GLY A 654 25.11 10.71 30.30
N ASP A 655 24.52 11.90 30.11
CA ASP A 655 24.31 12.61 28.84
C ASP A 655 23.36 11.98 27.79
N GLY A 656 22.06 12.10 28.06
CA GLY A 656 21.03 12.28 27.02
C GLY A 656 20.47 13.71 27.07
N ASP A 657 19.87 14.22 25.99
CA ASP A 657 19.31 15.58 25.94
C ASP A 657 18.20 15.77 26.97
N SER A 658 18.04 17.00 27.50
CA SER A 658 17.07 17.32 28.55
C SER A 658 15.64 16.89 28.19
N LEU A 659 15.22 17.14 26.94
CA LEU A 659 13.92 16.70 26.42
C LEU A 659 13.76 15.17 26.41
N SER A 660 14.83 14.41 26.14
CA SER A 660 14.76 12.94 26.22
C SER A 660 14.74 12.44 27.68
N GLN A 661 15.35 13.17 28.62
CA GLN A 661 15.28 12.86 30.05
C GLN A 661 13.89 13.17 30.62
N GLU A 662 13.28 14.30 30.22
CA GLU A 662 11.90 14.67 30.56
C GLU A 662 10.90 13.62 30.08
N SER A 663 10.98 13.25 28.79
CA SER A 663 10.16 12.21 28.17
C SER A 663 10.36 10.84 28.83
N SER A 664 11.62 10.45 29.11
CA SER A 664 11.92 9.19 29.81
C SER A 664 11.35 9.18 31.22
N ARG A 665 11.43 10.28 31.97
CA ARG A 665 10.88 10.40 33.34
C ARG A 665 9.35 10.35 33.35
N ARG A 666 8.67 11.00 32.38
CA ARG A 666 7.21 10.84 32.20
C ARG A 666 6.85 9.37 31.94
N MET A 667 7.56 8.71 31.02
CA MET A 667 7.31 7.30 30.66
C MET A 667 7.59 6.34 31.84
N GLU A 668 8.58 6.63 32.67
CA GLU A 668 8.92 5.86 33.87
C GLU A 668 7.91 6.10 35.01
N GLN A 669 7.41 7.32 35.20
CA GLN A 669 6.31 7.61 36.13
C GLN A 669 5.01 6.91 35.73
N LEU A 670 4.67 6.87 34.43
CA LEU A 670 3.51 6.12 33.92
C LEU A 670 3.65 4.62 34.21
N ARG A 671 4.82 4.02 33.93
CA ARG A 671 5.11 2.62 34.29
C ARG A 671 4.93 2.33 35.79
N LEU A 672 5.47 3.19 36.65
CA LEU A 672 5.35 3.03 38.11
C LEU A 672 3.90 3.15 38.60
N GLN A 673 3.04 3.87 37.86
CA GLN A 673 1.63 4.03 38.17
C GLN A 673 0.78 2.80 37.74
N ASP A 674 1.16 2.13 36.65
CA ASP A 674 0.55 0.85 36.25
C ASP A 674 1.01 -0.33 37.12
N ASP A 675 2.30 -0.42 37.48
CA ASP A 675 2.78 -1.48 38.40
C ASP A 675 2.10 -1.40 39.77
N GLN A 676 1.82 -0.19 40.28
CA GLN A 676 1.02 0.00 41.51
C GLN A 676 -0.46 -0.42 41.36
N ARG A 677 -0.98 -0.56 40.14
CA ARG A 677 -2.33 -1.09 39.87
C ARG A 677 -2.34 -2.59 39.58
N GLY A 678 -1.23 -3.16 39.09
CA GLY A 678 -1.09 -4.60 38.84
C GLY A 678 -0.73 -5.45 40.06
N GLY A 679 -0.01 -4.89 41.05
CA GLY A 679 0.62 -5.62 42.15
C GLY A 679 -0.28 -6.13 43.30
N GLY A 680 -1.47 -6.70 43.03
CA GLY A 680 -2.49 -6.98 44.05
C GLY A 680 -3.17 -8.36 43.99
N GLY A 681 -2.42 -9.48 43.97
CA GLY A 681 -2.98 -10.81 43.61
C GLY A 681 -2.55 -12.06 44.39
N GLY A 682 -2.97 -12.20 45.67
CA GLY A 682 -3.20 -13.51 46.32
C GLY A 682 -2.02 -14.23 47.01
N GLY A 683 -2.26 -14.80 48.21
CA GLY A 683 -1.20 -15.45 49.02
C GLY A 683 -1.60 -16.53 50.05
N GLY A 684 -2.90 -16.76 50.31
CA GLY A 684 -3.40 -17.92 51.06
C GLY A 684 -3.44 -17.82 52.60
N GLY A 685 -4.29 -18.65 53.23
CA GLY A 685 -4.42 -18.76 54.70
C GLY A 685 -5.88 -18.83 55.19
N GLY A 686 -6.54 -19.99 55.05
CA GLY A 686 -7.96 -20.15 55.43
C GLY A 686 -8.19 -20.71 56.83
N ARG A 687 -9.29 -20.31 57.47
CA ARG A 687 -9.95 -21.02 58.60
C ARG A 687 -11.44 -20.65 58.69
N LYS A 688 -12.17 -21.43 59.50
CA LYS A 688 -13.59 -21.27 59.87
C LYS A 688 -13.77 -19.99 60.75
N ASP A 689 -14.96 -19.50 61.11
CA ASP A 689 -16.22 -20.19 61.44
C ASP A 689 -17.45 -19.24 61.41
N GLN A 690 -18.64 -19.84 61.48
CA GLN A 690 -19.95 -19.33 61.96
C GLN A 690 -20.62 -18.04 61.42
N ALA A 691 -21.91 -18.24 61.12
CA ALA A 691 -22.96 -17.27 60.81
C ALA A 691 -23.30 -16.27 61.93
N VAL A 692 -24.09 -15.23 61.60
CA VAL A 692 -25.46 -15.01 62.13
C VAL A 692 -26.09 -13.73 61.53
N ARG A 693 -27.37 -13.84 61.13
CA ARG A 693 -28.31 -12.77 60.67
C ARG A 693 -28.00 -12.08 59.34
#